data_AF-A0A818VQ35-F1
#
_entry.id   AF-A0A818VQ35-F1
#
_cell.length_a   1.000
_cell.length_b   1.000
_cell.length_c   1.000
_cell.angle_alpha   90.00
_cell.angle_beta   90.00
_cell.angle_gamma   90.00
#
_symmetry.space_group_name_H-M   'P 1'
#
loop_
_entity.id
_entity.type
_entity.pdbx_description
1 polymer ?
#
loop_
_entity_poly.entity_id
_entity_poly.type
_entity_poly.pdbx_seq_one_letter_code
_entity_poly.pdbx_strand_id
1 'polypeptide(L)'
;MTLSKFDSLPPELIVEISDYLDGCDLYYAFYGISLRINTILNQQCHRLHVSFIRISKIKFDLYCNLILPRMSAHIVSLKLCGDNSSTPGQLTLFLTRFNALASVFIKLESFKLIDYTKSDVEILVPHFSMLSQLKCLSIGEYKRLMPFTIHTNELFNENVILPISLRSLAFPYEVSNEWIQTSSITTSFVEQLHVHHIHINALHSFLQSFSYLKRLTAVITGFNQNNLPVKNNFQSNVILHKLQYLNVNITQQLLFDDFAWILRNLTELQSLSLEALNPDIGFLEAHRWETVLPTKLSSFRFDLTMALPTNPDHLQLLEPFKSQYWVSRCWFVQCRLRDGGRFFRLSTIKSPIVTILNWPDDEVLLDSPSTTVYSNVTHIELWWNLSKSAQAICPNVRSIQFYGAVNDQNETVHPNIVDILQNSSLKHIIINDNLPINHISQYWVSRCWFVQCRLRDRGRFFRLSTIKSPIVTILNWPDDEVLLDSPSTTVYSNVTHIELWWNLSKSAQAICPNVRSIQFYGAVNDQNEAVHPNIVDILQNSSLKHIIINDNLPINHIRFATILCKSSNNIQMLTCSANWLLFMLEYKQYEWICLLTTMRIRKLVVNSDEHVLSNTNLIAFCRTFINLQEITMKMETTEDMFFLLNTLENLTMANIELPNIVLGNITDNMRLIKDNTILVDFVIRKQVTSLDTCKLILWIGPRHNSDLARTRKRTTSPITNESKYIIFEHVQVEKRFKIYQNASYESLLKSVKTAYGLPADEAIVLFHPDTNDYIVPSTVQDLLINTDSSIPKYQLITRDESGADKDGWFKWFKASYFVKFLRK
;
A
#
# COMPACT_ATOMS: atom_id res chain seq x y z
N MET A 1 -9.09 -30.05 -26.34
CA MET A 1 -8.67 -28.65 -26.12
C MET A 1 -9.83 -27.91 -25.49
N THR A 2 -9.81 -27.74 -24.17
CA THR A 2 -10.79 -26.90 -23.49
C THR A 2 -10.48 -25.45 -23.84
N LEU A 3 -11.40 -24.80 -24.59
CA LEU A 3 -11.35 -23.35 -24.78
C LEU A 3 -11.19 -22.70 -23.41
N SER A 4 -10.16 -21.89 -23.27
CA SER A 4 -9.92 -21.16 -22.02
C SER A 4 -11.17 -20.35 -21.70
N LYS A 5 -11.58 -20.24 -20.43
CA LYS A 5 -12.69 -19.36 -20.03
C LYS A 5 -12.49 -17.93 -20.57
N PHE A 6 -11.23 -17.54 -20.81
CA PHE A 6 -10.85 -16.27 -21.42
C PHE A 6 -11.38 -16.09 -22.86
N ASP A 7 -11.42 -17.14 -23.68
CA ASP A 7 -11.98 -17.07 -25.05
C ASP A 7 -13.48 -16.73 -25.06
N SER A 8 -14.18 -16.95 -23.94
CA SER A 8 -15.60 -16.62 -23.79
C SER A 8 -15.87 -15.15 -23.43
N LEU A 9 -14.82 -14.35 -23.14
CA LEU A 9 -15.00 -12.94 -22.80
C LEU A 9 -15.55 -12.14 -24.00
N PRO A 10 -16.51 -11.23 -23.81
CA PRO A 10 -16.92 -10.30 -24.86
C PRO A 10 -15.73 -9.48 -25.39
N PRO A 11 -15.65 -9.19 -26.71
CA PRO A 11 -14.57 -8.39 -27.29
C PRO A 11 -14.37 -7.03 -26.61
N GLU A 12 -15.46 -6.44 -26.13
CA GLU A 12 -15.48 -5.14 -25.46
C GLU A 12 -14.63 -5.15 -24.18
N LEU A 13 -14.70 -6.26 -23.41
CA LEU A 13 -13.88 -6.40 -22.21
C LEU A 13 -12.39 -6.56 -22.54
N ILE A 14 -12.05 -7.21 -23.65
CA ILE A 14 -10.65 -7.34 -24.08
C ILE A 14 -10.10 -5.98 -24.51
N VAL A 15 -10.89 -5.18 -25.23
CA VAL A 15 -10.53 -3.81 -25.58
C VAL A 15 -10.40 -2.95 -24.33
N GLU A 16 -11.32 -3.05 -23.37
CA GLU A 16 -11.23 -2.33 -22.10
C GLU A 16 -9.97 -2.72 -21.30
N ILE A 17 -9.65 -4.02 -21.22
CA ILE A 17 -8.40 -4.50 -20.59
C ILE A 17 -7.17 -3.91 -21.28
N SER A 18 -7.21 -3.72 -22.61
CA SER A 18 -6.09 -3.15 -23.36
C SER A 18 -5.76 -1.71 -22.99
N ASP A 19 -6.73 -0.94 -22.46
CA ASP A 19 -6.50 0.43 -21.99
C ASP A 19 -5.72 0.48 -20.66
N TYR A 20 -5.70 -0.62 -19.90
CA TYR A 20 -5.01 -0.70 -18.60
C TYR A 20 -3.65 -1.39 -18.68
N LEU A 21 -3.33 -2.08 -19.77
CA LEU A 21 -2.09 -2.83 -19.94
C LEU A 21 -1.13 -2.12 -20.90
N ASP A 22 0.17 -2.28 -20.67
CA ASP A 22 1.16 -1.90 -21.68
C ASP A 22 1.00 -2.79 -22.92
N GLY A 23 1.14 -2.23 -24.12
CA GLY A 23 0.97 -2.97 -25.36
C GLY A 23 1.95 -4.14 -25.50
N CYS A 24 3.15 -4.05 -24.88
CA CYS A 24 4.04 -5.20 -24.77
C CYS A 24 3.42 -6.30 -23.91
N ASP A 25 2.94 -5.97 -22.72
CA ASP A 25 2.36 -6.94 -21.79
C ASP A 25 1.08 -7.57 -22.36
N LEU A 26 0.26 -6.76 -23.05
CA LEU A 26 -0.94 -7.20 -23.75
C LEU A 26 -0.62 -8.26 -24.82
N TYR A 27 0.32 -7.96 -25.73
CA TYR A 27 0.68 -8.91 -26.77
C TYR A 27 1.45 -10.12 -26.20
N TYR A 28 2.27 -9.93 -25.17
CA TYR A 28 2.92 -11.06 -24.50
C TYR A 28 1.91 -12.05 -23.94
N ALA A 29 0.90 -11.52 -23.25
CA ALA A 29 -0.06 -12.32 -22.51
C ALA A 29 -1.07 -12.98 -23.44
N PHE A 30 -1.54 -12.27 -24.48
CA PHE A 30 -2.73 -12.67 -25.22
C PHE A 30 -2.48 -13.04 -26.69
N TYR A 31 -1.35 -12.64 -27.28
CA TYR A 31 -1.10 -12.93 -28.68
C TYR A 31 -0.80 -14.43 -28.90
N GLY A 32 -1.53 -15.03 -29.83
CA GLY A 32 -1.40 -16.46 -30.16
C GLY A 32 -2.26 -17.39 -29.31
N ILE A 33 -3.02 -16.88 -28.33
CA ILE A 33 -3.98 -17.71 -27.57
C ILE A 33 -5.08 -18.24 -28.49
N SER A 34 -5.73 -17.36 -29.26
CA SER A 34 -6.74 -17.74 -30.22
C SER A 34 -6.81 -16.76 -31.39
N LEU A 35 -7.29 -17.24 -32.54
CA LEU A 35 -7.49 -16.41 -33.73
C LEU A 35 -8.40 -15.22 -33.42
N ARG A 36 -9.45 -15.44 -32.62
CA ARG A 36 -10.41 -14.40 -32.22
C ARG A 36 -9.71 -13.28 -31.44
N ILE A 37 -8.92 -13.63 -30.42
CA ILE A 37 -8.17 -12.65 -29.63
C ILE A 37 -7.17 -11.90 -30.50
N ASN A 38 -6.45 -12.60 -31.38
CA ASN A 38 -5.53 -11.95 -32.31
C ASN A 38 -6.24 -10.94 -33.22
N THR A 39 -7.45 -11.27 -33.70
CA THR A 39 -8.27 -10.35 -34.49
C THR A 39 -8.67 -9.13 -33.67
N ILE A 40 -9.08 -9.31 -32.41
CA ILE A 40 -9.44 -8.20 -31.51
C ILE A 40 -8.23 -7.29 -31.27
N LEU A 41 -7.07 -7.87 -30.94
CA LEU A 41 -5.83 -7.12 -30.71
C LEU A 41 -5.39 -6.33 -31.95
N ASN A 42 -5.44 -6.93 -33.13
CA ASN A 42 -4.95 -6.28 -34.35
C ASN A 42 -5.97 -5.34 -35.00
N GLN A 43 -7.27 -5.55 -34.82
CA GLN A 43 -8.31 -4.78 -35.52
C GLN A 43 -9.07 -3.82 -34.62
N GLN A 44 -9.32 -4.19 -33.36
CA GLN A 44 -10.20 -3.44 -32.45
C GLN A 44 -9.44 -2.65 -31.38
N CYS A 45 -8.24 -3.08 -31.00
CA CYS A 45 -7.39 -2.29 -30.10
C CYS A 45 -6.77 -1.12 -30.89
N HIS A 46 -7.45 0.02 -30.87
CA HIS A 46 -7.07 1.18 -31.70
C HIS A 46 -6.01 2.09 -31.09
N ARG A 47 -5.76 1.98 -29.77
CA ARG A 47 -4.87 2.86 -29.01
C ARG A 47 -3.94 2.05 -28.12
N LEU A 48 -2.75 1.76 -28.61
CA LEU A 48 -1.75 1.03 -27.82
C LEU A 48 -0.73 1.99 -27.20
N HIS A 49 -0.45 1.78 -25.92
CA HIS A 49 0.59 2.45 -25.17
C HIS A 49 1.74 1.46 -24.94
N VAL A 50 2.90 1.70 -25.53
CA VAL A 50 4.03 0.77 -25.47
C VAL A 50 5.20 1.39 -24.72
N SER A 51 5.74 0.66 -23.73
CA SER A 51 6.87 1.08 -22.92
C SER A 51 7.96 0.03 -22.85
N PHE A 52 9.13 0.41 -23.38
CA PHE A 52 10.33 -0.42 -23.35
C PHE A 52 11.34 0.03 -22.28
N ILE A 53 10.88 0.71 -21.22
CA ILE A 53 11.76 1.26 -20.18
C ILE A 53 12.37 0.17 -19.28
N ARG A 54 11.65 -0.92 -19.05
CA ARG A 54 12.04 -2.00 -18.11
C ARG A 54 12.19 -3.36 -18.78
N ILE A 55 12.32 -3.38 -20.10
CA ILE A 55 12.40 -4.61 -20.88
C ILE A 55 13.85 -5.10 -20.94
N SER A 56 14.07 -6.40 -20.91
CA SER A 56 15.41 -6.95 -21.17
C SER A 56 15.74 -6.86 -22.66
N LYS A 57 17.03 -6.75 -23.01
CA LYS A 57 17.50 -6.71 -24.40
C LYS A 57 16.95 -7.86 -25.26
N ILE A 58 17.02 -9.10 -24.76
CA ILE A 58 16.50 -10.29 -25.47
C ILE A 58 15.00 -10.14 -25.79
N LYS A 59 14.21 -9.68 -24.82
CA LYS A 59 12.78 -9.47 -25.05
C LYS A 59 12.57 -8.33 -26.05
N PHE A 60 13.27 -7.22 -25.89
CA PHE A 60 13.20 -6.09 -26.82
C PHE A 60 13.46 -6.49 -28.27
N ASP A 61 14.52 -7.26 -28.52
CA ASP A 61 14.90 -7.73 -29.84
C ASP A 61 13.78 -8.61 -30.44
N LEU A 62 13.20 -9.49 -29.63
CA LEU A 62 12.05 -10.30 -30.01
C LEU A 62 10.84 -9.44 -30.37
N TYR A 63 10.54 -8.40 -29.59
CA TYR A 63 9.43 -7.48 -29.88
C TYR A 63 9.65 -6.72 -31.19
N CYS A 64 10.83 -6.12 -31.38
CA CYS A 64 11.17 -5.38 -32.60
C CYS A 64 11.07 -6.25 -33.86
N ASN A 65 11.45 -7.53 -33.75
CA ASN A 65 11.47 -8.41 -34.91
C ASN A 65 10.11 -9.03 -35.24
N LEU A 66 9.35 -9.46 -34.22
CA LEU A 66 8.16 -10.30 -34.43
C LEU A 66 6.83 -9.58 -34.15
N ILE A 67 6.80 -8.68 -33.17
CA ILE A 67 5.56 -8.20 -32.57
C ILE A 67 5.25 -6.75 -33.00
N LEU A 68 6.20 -5.83 -32.85
CA LEU A 68 6.04 -4.41 -33.20
C LEU A 68 5.55 -4.18 -34.64
N PRO A 69 6.09 -4.86 -35.68
CA PRO A 69 5.64 -4.65 -37.07
C PRO A 69 4.15 -4.94 -37.29
N ARG A 70 3.51 -5.73 -36.40
CA ARG A 70 2.10 -6.11 -36.50
C ARG A 70 1.15 -5.10 -35.83
N MET A 71 1.66 -4.28 -34.92
CA MET A 71 0.84 -3.35 -34.12
C MET A 71 1.21 -1.89 -34.31
N SER A 72 2.30 -1.59 -35.03
CA SER A 72 2.90 -0.25 -35.05
C SER A 72 1.93 0.85 -35.49
N ALA A 73 1.03 0.54 -36.43
CA ALA A 73 -0.01 1.45 -36.91
C ALA A 73 -1.05 1.83 -35.84
N HIS A 74 -1.11 1.10 -34.71
CA HIS A 74 -2.03 1.30 -33.60
C HIS A 74 -1.37 1.94 -32.37
N ILE A 75 -0.03 2.10 -32.38
CA ILE A 75 0.70 2.68 -31.26
C ILE A 75 0.48 4.19 -31.24
N VAL A 76 -0.10 4.66 -30.13
CA VAL A 76 -0.40 6.07 -29.87
C VAL A 76 0.64 6.68 -28.94
N SER A 77 1.24 5.87 -28.06
CA SER A 77 2.31 6.30 -27.17
C SER A 77 3.46 5.31 -27.21
N LEU A 78 4.67 5.81 -27.44
CA LEU A 78 5.89 5.01 -27.43
C LEU A 78 6.87 5.57 -26.40
N LYS A 79 7.36 4.72 -25.51
CA LYS A 79 8.43 5.05 -24.57
C LYS A 79 9.64 4.17 -24.82
N LEU A 80 10.75 4.79 -25.22
CA LEU A 80 12.04 4.14 -25.42
C LEU A 80 13.01 4.52 -24.31
N CYS A 81 13.94 3.60 -24.08
CA CYS A 81 15.14 3.86 -23.30
C CYS A 81 16.30 4.00 -24.29
N GLY A 82 17.20 4.94 -24.02
CA GLY A 82 18.44 5.06 -24.78
C GLY A 82 19.38 3.91 -24.48
N ASP A 83 20.58 3.99 -25.06
CA ASP A 83 21.58 2.93 -24.95
C ASP A 83 22.27 2.99 -23.58
N ASN A 84 21.58 2.47 -22.55
CA ASN A 84 22.13 2.35 -21.20
C ASN A 84 22.72 0.94 -20.94
N SER A 85 23.30 0.73 -19.76
CA SER A 85 23.95 -0.53 -19.39
C SER A 85 23.01 -1.74 -19.34
N SER A 86 21.69 -1.52 -19.21
CA SER A 86 20.70 -2.59 -19.10
C SER A 86 20.13 -3.01 -20.47
N THR A 87 20.14 -2.10 -21.45
CA THR A 87 19.63 -2.34 -22.81
C THR A 87 20.53 -1.69 -23.89
N PRO A 88 21.81 -2.10 -24.00
CA PRO A 88 22.72 -1.50 -24.97
C PRO A 88 22.25 -1.75 -26.42
N GLY A 89 22.37 -0.73 -27.27
CA GLY A 89 21.98 -0.79 -28.69
C GLY A 89 20.47 -0.90 -28.93
N GLN A 90 19.64 -0.52 -27.95
CA GLN A 90 18.18 -0.56 -28.06
C GLN A 90 17.69 0.44 -29.10
N LEU A 91 18.14 1.68 -29.04
CA LEU A 91 17.68 2.72 -29.94
C LEU A 91 18.19 2.47 -31.37
N THR A 92 19.47 2.11 -31.48
CA THR A 92 20.09 1.75 -32.75
C THR A 92 19.32 0.61 -33.45
N LEU A 93 18.99 -0.47 -32.72
CA LEU A 93 18.20 -1.57 -33.28
C LEU A 93 16.79 -1.12 -33.70
N PHE A 94 16.13 -0.31 -32.87
CA PHE A 94 14.80 0.20 -33.16
C PHE A 94 14.77 0.99 -34.46
N LEU A 95 15.69 1.94 -34.63
CA LEU A 95 15.76 2.79 -35.81
C LEU A 95 16.24 2.05 -37.05
N THR A 96 17.12 1.06 -36.89
CA THR A 96 17.50 0.16 -38.00
C THR A 96 16.29 -0.60 -38.53
N ARG A 97 15.38 -1.02 -37.63
CA ARG A 97 14.17 -1.76 -38.01
C ARG A 97 13.05 -0.86 -38.53
N PHE A 98 12.94 0.35 -38.00
CA PHE A 98 11.86 1.30 -38.27
C PHE A 98 12.39 2.66 -38.73
N ASN A 99 13.22 2.67 -39.77
CA ASN A 99 13.83 3.90 -40.31
C ASN A 99 12.79 4.94 -40.76
N ALA A 100 11.64 4.51 -41.24
CA ALA A 100 10.53 5.37 -41.65
C ALA A 100 9.47 5.49 -40.53
N LEU A 101 9.84 6.08 -39.40
CA LEU A 101 8.96 6.16 -38.22
C LEU A 101 7.56 6.70 -38.54
N ALA A 102 7.46 7.71 -39.40
CA ALA A 102 6.18 8.32 -39.77
C ALA A 102 5.24 7.39 -40.56
N SER A 103 5.77 6.52 -41.41
CA SER A 103 4.95 5.57 -42.18
C SER A 103 4.57 4.33 -41.36
N VAL A 104 5.39 3.99 -40.37
CA VAL A 104 5.20 2.81 -39.52
C VAL A 104 4.30 3.12 -38.32
N PHE A 105 4.46 4.28 -37.69
CA PHE A 105 3.76 4.72 -36.49
C PHE A 105 2.81 5.88 -36.81
N ILE A 106 1.90 5.67 -37.76
CA ILE A 106 0.99 6.69 -38.31
C ILE A 106 0.08 7.38 -37.28
N LYS A 107 -0.16 6.75 -36.11
CA LYS A 107 -1.02 7.26 -35.03
C LYS A 107 -0.23 7.75 -33.81
N LEU A 108 1.09 7.86 -33.91
CA LEU A 108 1.92 8.21 -32.77
C LEU A 108 1.64 9.65 -32.31
N GLU A 109 0.98 9.77 -31.16
CA GLU A 109 0.64 11.05 -30.52
C GLU A 109 1.65 11.43 -29.43
N SER A 110 2.32 10.45 -28.82
CA SER A 110 3.24 10.67 -27.70
C SER A 110 4.52 9.86 -27.85
N PHE A 111 5.67 10.54 -27.82
CA PHE A 111 6.99 9.91 -27.82
C PHE A 111 7.78 10.34 -26.59
N LYS A 112 8.33 9.34 -25.88
CA LYS A 112 9.21 9.58 -24.74
C LYS A 112 10.50 8.79 -24.87
N LEU A 113 11.63 9.47 -24.73
CA LEU A 113 12.95 8.87 -24.60
C LEU A 113 13.44 9.09 -23.16
N ILE A 114 14.07 8.10 -22.54
CA ILE A 114 14.71 8.21 -21.22
C ILE A 114 16.13 7.61 -21.26
N ASP A 115 16.96 7.88 -20.26
CA ASP A 115 18.33 7.33 -20.13
C ASP A 115 19.11 7.33 -21.45
N TYR A 116 19.16 8.51 -22.07
CA TYR A 116 19.66 8.69 -23.44
C TYR A 116 21.07 9.31 -23.44
N THR A 117 21.78 9.10 -24.54
CA THR A 117 23.05 9.76 -24.86
C THR A 117 22.84 10.89 -25.85
N LYS A 118 23.84 11.77 -26.02
CA LYS A 118 23.80 12.82 -27.06
C LYS A 118 23.54 12.22 -28.45
N SER A 119 24.27 11.18 -28.81
CA SER A 119 24.10 10.47 -30.07
C SER A 119 22.69 9.93 -30.28
N ASP A 120 22.03 9.43 -29.23
CA ASP A 120 20.66 8.90 -29.33
C ASP A 120 19.67 9.95 -29.84
N VAL A 121 19.79 11.17 -29.32
CA VAL A 121 18.88 12.27 -29.67
C VAL A 121 19.23 12.83 -31.06
N GLU A 122 20.51 12.95 -31.40
CA GLU A 122 20.94 13.38 -32.73
C GLU A 122 20.41 12.45 -33.84
N ILE A 123 20.39 11.14 -33.61
CA ILE A 123 19.85 10.17 -34.58
C ILE A 123 18.32 10.29 -34.67
N LEU A 124 17.62 10.62 -33.58
CA LEU A 124 16.15 10.74 -33.56
C LEU A 124 15.62 12.04 -34.15
N VAL A 125 16.34 13.15 -33.98
CA VAL A 125 15.90 14.49 -34.39
C VAL A 125 15.38 14.56 -35.83
N PRO A 126 16.07 14.01 -36.85
CA PRO A 126 15.60 14.05 -38.23
C PRO A 126 14.23 13.42 -38.43
N HIS A 127 13.83 12.46 -37.59
CA HIS A 127 12.56 11.76 -37.70
C HIS A 127 11.40 12.52 -37.07
N PHE A 128 11.63 13.41 -36.11
CA PHE A 128 10.53 14.08 -35.39
C PHE A 128 9.68 14.92 -36.33
N SER A 129 10.30 15.67 -37.25
CA SER A 129 9.58 16.50 -38.23
C SER A 129 8.55 15.75 -39.07
N MET A 130 8.76 14.43 -39.28
CA MET A 130 7.89 13.58 -40.08
C MET A 130 6.68 13.05 -39.28
N LEU A 131 6.70 13.11 -37.94
CA LEU A 131 5.64 12.60 -37.08
C LEU A 131 4.49 13.62 -36.96
N SER A 132 3.67 13.71 -38.02
CA SER A 132 2.61 14.71 -38.15
C SER A 132 1.52 14.67 -37.07
N GLN A 133 1.33 13.53 -36.40
CA GLN A 133 0.35 13.36 -35.30
C GLN A 133 0.95 13.59 -33.90
N LEU A 134 2.26 13.86 -33.80
CA LEU A 134 2.95 13.94 -32.51
C LEU A 134 2.51 15.18 -31.72
N LYS A 135 1.75 14.94 -30.65
CA LYS A 135 1.26 15.97 -29.72
C LYS A 135 2.19 16.16 -28.53
N CYS A 136 2.88 15.10 -28.09
CA CYS A 136 3.76 15.10 -26.93
C CYS A 136 5.14 14.53 -27.27
N LEU A 137 6.19 15.31 -27.00
CA LEU A 137 7.59 14.88 -27.11
C LEU A 137 8.29 15.12 -25.78
N SER A 138 8.92 14.08 -25.23
CA SER A 138 9.59 14.11 -23.93
C SER A 138 10.96 13.43 -24.03
N ILE A 139 12.04 14.13 -23.71
CA ILE A 139 13.40 13.55 -23.72
C ILE A 139 14.00 13.66 -22.31
N GLY A 140 14.12 12.54 -21.59
CA GLY A 140 14.63 12.46 -20.23
C GLY A 140 13.59 12.08 -19.16
N GLU A 141 14.08 11.78 -17.96
CA GLU A 141 13.27 11.61 -16.77
C GLU A 141 13.17 12.91 -15.97
N TYR A 142 11.94 13.39 -15.77
CA TYR A 142 11.65 14.65 -15.08
C TYR A 142 11.20 14.45 -13.63
N LYS A 143 11.48 13.29 -13.05
CA LYS A 143 10.87 12.90 -11.76
C LYS A 143 11.41 13.68 -10.57
N ARG A 144 12.59 14.31 -10.69
CA ARG A 144 13.14 15.26 -9.73
C ARG A 144 13.98 16.28 -10.50
N LEU A 145 13.82 17.56 -10.19
CA LEU A 145 14.70 18.65 -10.63
C LEU A 145 16.07 18.38 -9.99
N MET A 146 16.85 17.47 -10.57
CA MET A 146 18.16 17.08 -10.05
C MET A 146 19.15 18.18 -10.44
N PRO A 147 19.94 18.71 -9.48
CA PRO A 147 20.86 19.83 -9.71
C PRO A 147 22.09 19.47 -10.55
N PHE A 148 22.22 18.22 -11.01
CA PHE A 148 23.35 17.81 -11.82
C PHE A 148 23.11 18.22 -13.27
N THR A 149 23.82 19.27 -13.69
CA THR A 149 24.01 19.63 -15.09
C THR A 149 24.61 18.43 -15.81
N ILE A 150 23.82 17.78 -16.66
CA ILE A 150 24.41 16.98 -17.72
C ILE A 150 25.13 18.01 -18.59
N HIS A 151 26.47 18.07 -18.50
CA HIS A 151 27.33 18.89 -19.36
C HIS A 151 27.12 18.48 -20.82
N THR A 152 26.07 18.99 -21.43
CA THR A 152 25.69 18.69 -22.82
C THR A 152 25.36 20.00 -23.50
N ASN A 153 26.43 20.72 -23.84
CA ASN A 153 26.36 21.73 -24.88
C ASN A 153 25.82 21.07 -26.16
N GLU A 154 24.89 21.78 -26.82
CA GLU A 154 24.62 21.66 -28.26
C GLU A 154 23.97 20.35 -28.74
N LEU A 155 22.87 19.93 -28.14
CA LEU A 155 22.11 18.77 -28.65
C LEU A 155 21.11 19.13 -29.75
N PHE A 156 20.76 20.40 -29.84
CA PHE A 156 19.99 20.95 -30.94
C PHE A 156 20.86 21.96 -31.69
N ASN A 157 21.69 21.47 -32.60
CA ASN A 157 22.19 22.31 -33.67
C ASN A 157 21.00 22.94 -34.42
N GLU A 158 21.25 24.09 -35.03
CA GLU A 158 20.32 25.19 -35.37
C GLU A 158 19.11 24.90 -36.27
N ASN A 159 18.73 23.64 -36.57
CA ASN A 159 17.73 23.32 -37.59
C ASN A 159 16.70 22.25 -37.19
N VAL A 160 16.38 22.11 -35.89
CA VAL A 160 15.36 21.13 -35.47
C VAL A 160 13.95 21.63 -35.81
N ILE A 161 13.36 21.01 -36.83
CA ILE A 161 11.97 21.22 -37.20
C ILE A 161 11.09 20.31 -36.34
N LEU A 162 10.36 20.90 -35.40
CA LEU A 162 9.38 20.19 -34.60
C LEU A 162 8.04 20.07 -35.36
N PRO A 163 7.25 19.00 -35.11
CA PRO A 163 5.91 18.87 -35.67
C PRO A 163 5.00 20.04 -35.33
N ILE A 164 4.23 20.52 -36.32
CA ILE A 164 3.23 21.58 -36.14
C ILE A 164 2.15 21.15 -35.12
N SER A 165 1.86 19.85 -35.04
CA SER A 165 0.86 19.30 -34.10
C SER A 165 1.32 19.26 -32.65
N LEU A 166 2.60 19.53 -32.36
CA LEU A 166 3.19 19.42 -31.04
C LEU A 166 2.59 20.43 -30.07
N ARG A 167 2.03 19.93 -28.96
CA ARG A 167 1.39 20.72 -27.89
C ARG A 167 2.16 20.67 -26.58
N SER A 168 2.83 19.56 -26.31
CA SER A 168 3.65 19.36 -25.12
C SER A 168 5.05 18.98 -25.50
N LEU A 169 6.01 19.71 -24.94
CA LEU A 169 7.41 19.53 -25.22
C LEU A 169 8.18 19.50 -23.91
N ALA A 170 9.07 18.54 -23.77
CA ALA A 170 9.92 18.45 -22.61
C ALA A 170 11.33 18.12 -23.06
N PHE A 171 12.28 18.96 -22.64
CA PHE A 171 13.69 18.81 -22.93
C PHE A 171 14.55 18.81 -21.67
N PRO A 172 15.61 17.99 -21.66
CA PRO A 172 16.53 17.86 -20.55
C PRO A 172 17.72 18.84 -20.64
N TYR A 173 17.68 19.80 -21.57
CA TYR A 173 18.84 20.63 -21.91
C TYR A 173 18.80 22.03 -21.35
N GLU A 174 19.99 22.61 -21.35
CA GLU A 174 20.20 24.04 -21.23
C GLU A 174 19.82 24.75 -22.54
N VAL A 175 18.93 25.73 -22.42
CA VAL A 175 18.55 26.59 -23.54
C VAL A 175 19.48 27.79 -23.58
N SER A 176 20.38 27.82 -24.57
CA SER A 176 21.26 28.97 -24.82
C SER A 176 20.53 30.09 -25.56
N ASN A 177 21.05 31.32 -25.47
CA ASN A 177 20.55 32.45 -26.26
C ASN A 177 20.71 32.22 -27.77
N GLU A 178 21.82 31.58 -28.18
CA GLU A 178 22.09 31.26 -29.57
C GLU A 178 20.99 30.36 -30.14
N TRP A 179 20.60 29.30 -29.41
CA TRP A 179 19.52 28.41 -29.81
C TRP A 179 18.20 29.16 -30.01
N ILE A 180 17.86 30.11 -29.14
CA ILE A 180 16.64 30.90 -29.27
C ILE A 180 16.68 31.77 -30.53
N GLN A 181 17.85 32.34 -30.84
CA GLN A 181 18.02 33.22 -32.00
C GLN A 181 18.05 32.45 -33.32
N THR A 182 18.58 31.23 -33.33
CA THR A 182 18.78 30.44 -34.55
C THR A 182 17.64 29.46 -34.82
N SER A 183 16.91 29.05 -33.78
CA SER A 183 15.83 28.09 -33.95
C SER A 183 14.60 28.69 -34.63
N SER A 184 14.15 28.03 -35.69
CA SER A 184 12.87 28.29 -36.39
C SER A 184 11.63 27.80 -35.61
N ILE A 185 11.78 27.56 -34.30
CA ILE A 185 10.76 26.97 -33.40
C ILE A 185 9.57 27.92 -33.15
N THR A 186 9.67 29.16 -33.63
CA THR A 186 8.62 30.20 -33.64
C THR A 186 7.30 29.76 -34.29
N THR A 187 7.26 28.61 -34.96
CA THR A 187 6.06 28.03 -35.58
C THR A 187 5.31 27.01 -34.72
N SER A 188 5.81 26.67 -33.54
CA SER A 188 5.24 25.59 -32.74
C SER A 188 4.00 26.03 -31.94
N PHE A 189 2.91 25.25 -32.02
CA PHE A 189 1.71 25.44 -31.21
C PHE A 189 1.86 24.87 -29.78
N VAL A 190 3.08 24.89 -29.24
CA VAL A 190 3.41 24.31 -27.94
C VAL A 190 2.70 25.09 -26.84
N GLU A 191 1.84 24.40 -26.11
CA GLU A 191 1.09 24.96 -24.98
C GLU A 191 1.74 24.61 -23.63
N GLN A 192 2.51 23.52 -23.59
CA GLN A 192 3.18 23.03 -22.39
C GLN A 192 4.65 22.75 -22.67
N LEU A 193 5.52 23.33 -21.85
CA LEU A 193 6.96 23.23 -22.03
C LEU A 193 7.63 22.91 -20.70
N HIS A 194 8.53 21.92 -20.73
CA HIS A 194 9.41 21.61 -19.61
C HIS A 194 10.86 21.73 -20.04
N VAL A 195 11.62 22.57 -19.35
CA VAL A 195 13.02 22.86 -19.64
C VAL A 195 13.86 22.56 -18.41
N HIS A 196 14.93 21.79 -18.57
CA HIS A 196 15.77 21.46 -17.41
C HIS A 196 16.71 22.58 -16.99
N HIS A 197 17.09 23.51 -17.88
CA HIS A 197 17.91 24.65 -17.49
C HIS A 197 17.69 25.82 -18.46
N ILE A 198 17.42 27.01 -17.93
CA ILE A 198 17.32 28.23 -18.71
C ILE A 198 17.95 29.39 -17.93
N HIS A 199 18.85 30.10 -18.58
CA HIS A 199 19.37 31.34 -18.01
C HIS A 199 18.29 32.40 -17.95
N ILE A 200 18.24 33.17 -16.87
CA ILE A 200 17.25 34.24 -16.70
C ILE A 200 17.25 35.24 -17.87
N ASN A 201 18.42 35.56 -18.42
CA ASN A 201 18.56 36.48 -19.56
C ASN A 201 17.97 35.91 -20.86
N ALA A 202 17.97 34.59 -20.99
CA ALA A 202 17.42 33.88 -22.13
C ALA A 202 15.90 33.70 -21.99
N LEU A 203 15.39 33.64 -20.76
CA LEU A 203 14.00 33.31 -20.48
C LEU A 203 13.00 34.26 -21.16
N HIS A 204 13.31 35.55 -21.25
CA HIS A 204 12.42 36.48 -21.94
C HIS A 204 12.33 36.22 -23.45
N SER A 205 13.47 36.20 -24.14
CA SER A 205 13.54 35.88 -25.57
C SER A 205 12.94 34.51 -25.86
N PHE A 206 13.15 33.56 -24.96
CA PHE A 206 12.56 32.23 -25.02
C PHE A 206 11.04 32.27 -24.96
N LEU A 207 10.46 32.95 -23.97
CA LEU A 207 9.02 33.09 -23.83
C LEU A 207 8.38 33.80 -25.03
N GLN A 208 9.10 34.74 -25.66
CA GLN A 208 8.66 35.36 -26.91
C GLN A 208 8.57 34.36 -28.07
N SER A 209 9.53 33.43 -28.18
CA SER A 209 9.51 32.38 -29.20
C SER A 209 8.35 31.39 -29.04
N PHE A 210 7.74 31.27 -27.85
CA PHE A 210 6.61 30.38 -27.58
C PHE A 210 5.30 31.14 -27.29
N SER A 211 4.78 31.84 -28.31
CA SER A 211 3.59 32.71 -28.20
C SER A 211 2.26 31.99 -27.83
N TYR A 212 2.21 30.66 -27.82
CA TYR A 212 1.06 29.85 -27.41
C TYR A 212 1.24 29.18 -26.04
N LEU A 213 2.37 29.42 -25.38
CA LEU A 213 2.71 28.74 -24.13
C LEU A 213 1.75 29.11 -23.01
N LYS A 214 1.09 28.10 -22.44
CA LYS A 214 0.20 28.22 -21.28
C LYS A 214 0.86 27.71 -20.01
N ARG A 215 1.76 26.73 -20.13
CA ARG A 215 2.44 26.08 -19.00
C ARG A 215 3.94 26.00 -19.24
N LEU A 216 4.72 26.58 -18.33
CA LEU A 216 6.17 26.45 -18.31
C LEU A 216 6.58 25.76 -17.01
N THR A 217 7.37 24.71 -17.12
CA THR A 217 8.21 24.21 -16.02
C THR A 217 9.66 24.42 -16.39
N ALA A 218 10.47 25.03 -15.54
CA ALA A 218 11.86 25.33 -15.86
C ALA A 218 12.77 25.31 -14.61
N VAL A 219 14.04 24.92 -14.76
CA VAL A 219 15.07 25.33 -13.80
C VAL A 219 15.69 26.63 -14.31
N ILE A 220 15.62 27.68 -13.52
CA ILE A 220 16.16 29.00 -13.85
C ILE A 220 17.48 29.20 -13.11
N THR A 221 18.49 29.68 -13.81
CA THR A 221 19.80 29.95 -13.21
C THR A 221 20.22 31.40 -13.37
N GLY A 222 20.86 31.91 -12.31
CA GLY A 222 21.34 33.28 -12.21
C GLY A 222 22.65 33.53 -12.97
N PHE A 223 23.17 34.75 -12.85
CA PHE A 223 24.43 35.14 -13.46
C PHE A 223 25.61 34.40 -12.83
N ASN A 224 26.57 33.97 -13.65
CA ASN A 224 27.94 33.87 -13.19
C ASN A 224 28.43 35.30 -12.94
N GLN A 225 28.79 35.62 -11.69
CA GLN A 225 29.20 36.95 -11.21
C GLN A 225 30.29 37.66 -12.05
N ASN A 226 30.93 36.95 -12.99
CA ASN A 226 31.97 37.48 -13.86
C ASN A 226 31.43 38.25 -15.08
N ASN A 227 30.14 38.15 -15.40
CA ASN A 227 29.53 38.86 -16.53
C ASN A 227 28.58 39.94 -16.02
N LEU A 228 29.06 41.20 -15.98
CA LEU A 228 28.28 42.38 -15.60
C LEU A 228 26.91 42.41 -16.31
N PRO A 229 25.83 42.74 -15.61
CA PRO A 229 24.49 42.77 -16.17
C PRO A 229 24.41 43.85 -17.24
N VAL A 230 24.09 43.45 -18.48
CA VAL A 230 23.66 44.38 -19.53
C VAL A 230 22.25 44.87 -19.15
N LYS A 231 22.15 45.79 -18.19
CA LYS A 231 20.90 46.42 -17.73
C LYS A 231 20.15 47.18 -18.83
N ASN A 232 20.70 47.31 -20.03
CA ASN A 232 20.22 48.27 -21.03
C ASN A 232 19.28 47.70 -22.12
N ASN A 233 19.07 46.38 -22.24
CA ASN A 233 18.32 45.82 -23.38
C ASN A 233 16.91 45.30 -23.07
N PHE A 234 16.40 45.44 -21.84
CA PHE A 234 15.08 44.94 -21.45
C PHE A 234 13.92 45.93 -21.69
N GLN A 235 14.11 46.97 -22.50
CA GLN A 235 13.10 48.03 -22.73
C GLN A 235 11.93 47.64 -23.64
N SER A 236 11.82 46.39 -24.11
CA SER A 236 10.69 45.98 -24.96
C SER A 236 9.48 45.60 -24.09
N ASN A 237 8.40 46.39 -24.18
CA ASN A 237 7.08 46.14 -23.58
C ASN A 237 6.36 44.95 -24.25
N VAL A 238 7.01 43.80 -24.39
CA VAL A 238 6.38 42.61 -24.96
C VAL A 238 5.66 41.87 -23.85
N ILE A 239 4.34 42.01 -23.84
CA ILE A 239 3.50 41.39 -22.83
C ILE A 239 3.32 39.90 -23.17
N LEU A 240 3.70 39.04 -22.24
CA LEU A 240 3.63 37.59 -22.37
C LEU A 240 2.23 37.08 -21.96
N HIS A 241 1.24 37.39 -22.80
CA HIS A 241 -0.18 37.31 -22.44
C HIS A 241 -0.78 35.90 -22.23
N LYS A 242 -0.11 34.80 -22.54
CA LYS A 242 -0.78 33.47 -22.51
C LYS A 242 -0.30 32.53 -21.41
N LEU A 243 0.80 32.85 -20.73
CA LEU A 243 1.34 31.96 -19.72
C LEU A 243 0.47 32.00 -18.46
N GLN A 244 -0.17 30.88 -18.15
CA GLN A 244 -1.09 30.74 -17.02
C GLN A 244 -0.45 29.97 -15.85
N TYR A 245 0.50 29.09 -16.14
CA TYR A 245 1.15 28.23 -15.13
C TYR A 245 2.67 28.32 -15.28
N LEU A 246 3.33 28.75 -14.21
CA LEU A 246 4.79 28.80 -14.13
C LEU A 246 5.24 27.94 -12.95
N ASN A 247 6.09 26.94 -13.20
CA ASN A 247 6.74 26.13 -12.18
C ASN A 247 8.25 26.23 -12.35
N VAL A 248 8.93 26.87 -11.41
CA VAL A 248 10.34 27.22 -11.55
C VAL A 248 11.16 26.68 -10.40
N ASN A 249 12.32 26.12 -10.71
CA ASN A 249 13.35 25.83 -9.72
C ASN A 249 14.51 26.79 -9.93
N ILE A 250 14.77 27.66 -8.96
CA ILE A 250 15.86 28.63 -9.01
C ILE A 250 17.09 28.02 -8.35
N THR A 251 18.17 27.88 -9.13
CA THR A 251 19.48 27.54 -8.58
C THR A 251 20.28 28.81 -8.25
N GLN A 252 21.43 28.63 -7.62
CA GLN A 252 22.18 29.66 -6.89
C GLN A 252 22.38 30.98 -7.69
N GLN A 253 22.40 32.09 -6.96
CA GLN A 253 22.78 33.45 -7.40
C GLN A 253 21.79 34.19 -8.32
N LEU A 254 20.50 33.81 -8.38
CA LEU A 254 19.49 34.66 -9.02
C LEU A 254 19.07 35.81 -8.09
N LEU A 255 19.18 37.05 -8.57
CA LEU A 255 18.68 38.24 -7.85
C LEU A 255 17.16 38.32 -7.96
N PHE A 256 16.51 38.81 -6.89
CA PHE A 256 15.06 38.96 -6.90
C PHE A 256 14.58 39.91 -8.00
N ASP A 257 15.29 41.00 -8.26
CA ASP A 257 14.87 41.99 -9.26
C ASP A 257 14.80 41.42 -10.69
N ASP A 258 15.71 40.51 -11.04
CA ASP A 258 15.71 39.87 -12.35
C ASP A 258 14.47 38.96 -12.51
N PHE A 259 14.14 38.21 -11.47
CA PHE A 259 12.94 37.36 -11.46
C PHE A 259 11.64 38.18 -11.40
N ALA A 260 11.63 39.23 -10.58
CA ALA A 260 10.52 40.18 -10.44
C ALA A 260 10.16 40.85 -11.76
N TRP A 261 11.17 41.24 -12.54
CA TRP A 261 10.96 41.81 -13.87
C TRP A 261 10.19 40.86 -14.78
N ILE A 262 10.51 39.56 -14.76
CA ILE A 262 9.76 38.55 -15.53
C ILE A 262 8.33 38.43 -15.03
N LEU A 263 8.12 38.30 -13.71
CA LEU A 263 6.77 38.15 -13.15
C LEU A 263 5.85 39.33 -13.48
N ARG A 264 6.36 40.56 -13.48
CA ARG A 264 5.60 41.77 -13.85
C ARG A 264 5.05 41.71 -15.28
N ASN A 265 5.72 40.99 -16.17
CA ASN A 265 5.30 40.82 -17.57
C ASN A 265 4.33 39.64 -17.78
N LEU A 266 4.06 38.82 -16.75
CA LEU A 266 3.18 37.65 -16.78
C LEU A 266 1.79 37.97 -16.22
N THR A 267 1.07 38.88 -16.87
CA THR A 267 -0.21 39.44 -16.38
C THR A 267 -1.36 38.41 -16.29
N GLU A 268 -1.31 37.34 -17.08
CA GLU A 268 -2.32 36.26 -17.09
C GLU A 268 -1.94 35.05 -16.21
N LEU A 269 -0.90 35.15 -15.39
CA LEU A 269 -0.44 34.05 -14.55
C LEU A 269 -1.48 33.71 -13.47
N GLN A 270 -1.97 32.47 -13.51
CA GLN A 270 -2.97 31.92 -12.57
C GLN A 270 -2.33 31.06 -11.49
N SER A 271 -1.21 30.43 -11.79
CA SER A 271 -0.47 29.56 -10.87
C SER A 271 1.04 29.78 -10.97
N LEU A 272 1.66 30.03 -9.83
CA LEU A 272 3.11 30.12 -9.68
C LEU A 272 3.56 29.08 -8.66
N SER A 273 4.48 28.21 -9.06
CA SER A 273 5.19 27.27 -8.20
C SER A 273 6.67 27.61 -8.27
N LEU A 274 7.31 27.85 -7.13
CA LEU A 274 8.71 28.21 -7.05
C LEU A 274 9.41 27.32 -6.02
N GLU A 275 10.54 26.74 -6.41
CA GLU A 275 11.49 26.13 -5.49
C GLU A 275 12.82 26.87 -5.66
N ALA A 276 13.47 27.34 -4.60
CA ALA A 276 14.76 28.03 -4.72
C ALA A 276 15.75 27.53 -3.68
N LEU A 277 16.99 27.29 -4.10
CA LEU A 277 18.08 26.90 -3.21
C LEU A 277 19.14 28.00 -3.15
N ASN A 278 19.32 28.56 -1.96
CA ASN A 278 20.15 29.73 -1.65
C ASN A 278 19.86 30.93 -2.58
N PRO A 279 18.60 31.42 -2.63
CA PRO A 279 18.27 32.63 -3.38
C PRO A 279 18.89 33.89 -2.74
N ASP A 280 18.85 35.01 -3.46
CA ASP A 280 19.13 36.33 -2.90
C ASP A 280 18.16 36.70 -1.76
N ILE A 281 18.61 37.56 -0.84
CA ILE A 281 17.83 37.97 0.35
C ILE A 281 16.50 38.64 -0.03
N GLY A 282 16.43 39.26 -1.22
CA GLY A 282 15.21 39.86 -1.74
C GLY A 282 14.03 38.89 -1.88
N PHE A 283 14.30 37.58 -2.00
CA PHE A 283 13.24 36.56 -2.02
C PHE A 283 12.53 36.39 -0.68
N LEU A 284 13.14 36.84 0.44
CA LEU A 284 12.54 36.82 1.77
C LEU A 284 11.72 38.07 2.09
N GLU A 285 11.76 39.09 1.23
CA GLU A 285 11.10 40.36 1.49
C GLU A 285 9.65 40.35 0.97
N ALA A 286 8.68 40.13 1.87
CA ALA A 286 7.27 40.01 1.49
C ALA A 286 6.74 41.22 0.68
N HIS A 287 7.10 42.44 1.08
CA HIS A 287 6.67 43.65 0.39
C HIS A 287 7.11 43.69 -1.08
N ARG A 288 8.27 43.10 -1.41
CA ARG A 288 8.72 43.02 -2.81
C ARG A 288 7.84 42.07 -3.61
N TRP A 289 7.48 40.91 -3.05
CA TRP A 289 6.50 39.99 -3.64
C TRP A 289 5.14 40.66 -3.90
N GLU A 290 4.64 41.45 -2.95
CA GLU A 290 3.36 42.14 -3.09
C GLU A 290 3.31 43.05 -4.33
N THR A 291 4.44 43.69 -4.67
CA THR A 291 4.56 44.58 -5.83
C THR A 291 4.71 43.86 -7.17
N VAL A 292 5.04 42.56 -7.18
CA VAL A 292 5.38 41.83 -8.42
C VAL A 292 4.38 40.73 -8.76
N LEU A 293 3.68 40.18 -7.77
CA LEU A 293 2.75 39.07 -7.99
C LEU A 293 1.49 39.55 -8.75
N PRO A 294 1.13 38.89 -9.87
CA PRO A 294 -0.04 39.27 -10.66
C PRO A 294 -1.35 39.22 -9.87
N THR A 295 -2.29 40.10 -10.18
CA THR A 295 -3.60 40.17 -9.52
C THR A 295 -4.49 38.95 -9.80
N LYS A 296 -4.30 38.29 -10.95
CA LYS A 296 -5.01 37.07 -11.35
C LYS A 296 -4.45 35.78 -10.73
N LEU A 297 -3.35 35.87 -9.98
CA LEU A 297 -2.71 34.71 -9.38
C LEU A 297 -3.65 34.10 -8.32
N SER A 298 -4.09 32.87 -8.56
CA SER A 298 -5.01 32.14 -7.68
C SER A 298 -4.29 31.10 -6.83
N SER A 299 -3.21 30.54 -7.37
CA SER A 299 -2.38 29.52 -6.71
C SER A 299 -0.95 30.01 -6.64
N PHE A 300 -0.46 30.21 -5.42
CA PHE A 300 0.93 30.52 -5.19
C PHE A 300 1.53 29.44 -4.30
N ARG A 301 2.54 28.76 -4.85
CA ARG A 301 3.41 27.85 -4.14
C ARG A 301 4.82 28.40 -4.21
N PHE A 302 5.46 28.64 -3.08
CA PHE A 302 6.91 28.79 -3.07
C PHE A 302 7.55 27.93 -1.99
N ASP A 303 8.83 27.62 -2.18
CA ASP A 303 9.66 26.79 -1.32
C ASP A 303 11.11 27.27 -1.42
N LEU A 304 11.50 28.19 -0.53
CA LEU A 304 12.83 28.81 -0.54
C LEU A 304 13.66 28.17 0.56
N THR A 305 14.79 27.56 0.21
CA THR A 305 15.77 27.05 1.18
C THR A 305 17.02 27.90 1.13
N MET A 306 17.42 28.55 2.22
CA MET A 306 18.58 29.46 2.24
C MET A 306 19.47 29.21 3.45
N ALA A 307 20.80 29.18 3.25
CA ALA A 307 21.77 29.20 4.33
C ALA A 307 22.00 30.66 4.81
N LEU A 308 21.70 30.95 6.07
CA LEU A 308 21.97 32.27 6.66
C LEU A 308 23.21 32.19 7.57
N PRO A 309 24.13 33.17 7.47
CA PRO A 309 25.36 33.17 8.26
C PRO A 309 25.15 33.46 9.75
N THR A 310 24.02 34.09 10.10
CA THR A 310 23.60 34.38 11.47
C THR A 310 22.18 33.86 11.67
N ASN A 311 21.83 33.47 12.90
CA ASN A 311 20.48 33.04 13.25
C ASN A 311 19.59 34.30 13.29
N PRO A 312 18.89 34.68 12.20
CA PRO A 312 18.04 35.85 12.20
C PRO A 312 16.83 35.55 13.08
N ASP A 313 16.26 36.60 13.64
CA ASP A 313 14.96 36.49 14.28
C ASP A 313 13.92 36.11 13.21
N HIS A 314 13.60 34.81 13.14
CA HIS A 314 12.71 34.24 12.13
C HIS A 314 11.29 34.82 12.24
N LEU A 315 10.89 35.34 13.40
CA LEU A 315 9.63 36.05 13.57
C LEU A 315 9.62 37.35 12.75
N GLN A 316 10.72 38.11 12.77
CA GLN A 316 10.85 39.33 11.98
C GLN A 316 10.80 39.06 10.47
N LEU A 317 11.25 37.88 10.02
CA LEU A 317 11.13 37.48 8.61
C LEU A 317 9.68 37.13 8.22
N LEU A 318 8.87 36.62 9.14
CA LEU A 318 7.48 36.23 8.89
C LEU A 318 6.50 37.39 9.03
N GLU A 319 6.76 38.38 9.89
CA GLU A 319 5.87 39.53 10.11
C GLU A 319 5.40 40.20 8.81
N PRO A 320 6.28 40.47 7.81
CA PRO A 320 5.86 41.07 6.55
C PRO A 320 4.84 40.22 5.75
N PHE A 321 4.87 38.89 5.87
CA PHE A 321 3.94 37.97 5.19
C PHE A 321 2.57 37.89 5.86
N LYS A 322 2.34 38.61 6.98
CA LYS A 322 1.05 38.72 7.66
C LYS A 322 0.20 39.90 7.19
N SER A 323 0.66 40.66 6.19
CA SER A 323 -0.08 41.82 5.69
C SER A 323 -1.46 41.41 5.14
N GLN A 324 -2.38 42.38 5.06
CA GLN A 324 -3.73 42.18 4.51
C GLN A 324 -3.70 41.60 3.09
N TYR A 325 -2.63 41.85 2.33
CA TYR A 325 -2.42 41.30 0.99
C TYR A 325 -2.38 39.76 1.00
N TRP A 326 -1.57 39.17 1.88
CA TRP A 326 -1.39 37.72 1.98
C TRP A 326 -2.63 37.04 2.56
N VAL A 327 -3.17 37.62 3.63
CA VAL A 327 -4.36 37.09 4.34
C VAL A 327 -5.58 37.09 3.42
N SER A 328 -5.83 38.17 2.68
CA SER A 328 -6.99 38.25 1.76
C SER A 328 -6.92 37.23 0.62
N ARG A 329 -5.71 36.80 0.23
CA ARG A 329 -5.49 35.77 -0.80
C ARG A 329 -5.39 34.35 -0.24
N CYS A 330 -5.51 34.17 1.07
CA CYS A 330 -5.35 32.89 1.76
C CYS A 330 -3.99 32.23 1.46
N TRP A 331 -2.94 33.04 1.30
CA TRP A 331 -1.57 32.55 1.13
C TRP A 331 -0.85 32.65 2.47
N PHE A 332 -0.74 31.51 3.15
CA PHE A 332 -0.04 31.44 4.44
C PHE A 332 1.38 31.01 4.21
N VAL A 333 2.32 31.66 4.88
CA VAL A 333 3.75 31.37 4.77
C VAL A 333 4.25 30.72 6.05
N GLN A 334 4.93 29.58 5.93
CA GLN A 334 5.61 28.88 7.00
C GLN A 334 7.12 29.06 6.84
N CYS A 335 7.83 29.33 7.93
CA CYS A 335 9.28 29.28 8.03
C CYS A 335 9.70 28.06 8.85
N ARG A 336 10.65 27.27 8.35
CA ARG A 336 11.27 26.15 9.09
C ARG A 336 12.75 26.34 9.21
N LEU A 337 13.29 26.14 10.41
CA LEU A 337 14.72 26.05 10.64
C LEU A 337 15.17 24.60 10.41
N ARG A 338 16.34 24.42 9.78
CA ARG A 338 16.99 23.12 9.61
C ARG A 338 18.45 23.20 10.03
N ASP A 339 18.98 22.07 10.48
CA ASP A 339 20.38 21.86 10.84
C ASP A 339 20.88 22.83 11.92
N GLY A 340 20.08 23.07 12.97
CA GLY A 340 20.42 23.95 14.10
C GLY A 340 20.45 25.44 13.71
N GLY A 341 19.43 25.89 12.99
CA GLY A 341 19.30 27.29 12.54
C GLY A 341 20.18 27.68 11.34
N ARG A 342 20.81 26.72 10.67
CA ARG A 342 21.70 27.00 9.52
C ARG A 342 20.94 27.22 8.22
N PHE A 343 19.82 26.53 8.03
CA PHE A 343 19.00 26.66 6.83
C PHE A 343 17.58 27.10 7.17
N PHE A 344 17.05 27.99 6.33
CA PHE A 344 15.72 28.54 6.44
C PHE A 344 14.89 28.04 5.28
N ARG A 345 13.77 27.37 5.55
CA ARG A 345 12.80 26.96 4.54
C ARG A 345 11.53 27.78 4.64
N LEU A 346 11.28 28.67 3.67
CA LEU A 346 10.07 29.46 3.61
C LEU A 346 9.11 28.84 2.58
N SER A 347 7.86 28.53 2.95
CA SER A 347 6.92 27.90 2.02
C SER A 347 5.47 28.35 2.20
N THR A 348 4.71 28.38 1.11
CA THR A 348 3.25 28.69 1.17
C THR A 348 2.39 27.45 1.33
N ILE A 349 1.36 27.54 2.18
CA ILE A 349 0.40 26.47 2.46
C ILE A 349 -0.91 26.69 1.68
N LYS A 350 -1.44 25.62 1.07
CA LYS A 350 -2.66 25.66 0.25
C LYS A 350 -3.92 25.45 1.09
N SER A 351 -4.69 26.50 1.34
CA SER A 351 -6.04 26.44 1.95
C SER A 351 -7.00 25.61 1.06
N PRO A 352 -7.86 24.71 1.60
CA PRO A 352 -8.44 24.71 2.95
C PRO A 352 -7.77 23.79 3.98
N ILE A 353 -6.65 23.17 3.60
CA ILE A 353 -5.85 22.30 4.45
C ILE A 353 -4.70 23.16 4.97
N VAL A 354 -4.84 23.69 6.19
CA VAL A 354 -3.69 24.28 6.85
C VAL A 354 -2.98 23.14 7.57
N THR A 355 -2.01 22.57 6.86
CA THR A 355 -1.09 21.62 7.46
C THR A 355 -0.10 22.41 8.35
N ILE A 356 -0.41 22.61 9.64
CA ILE A 356 0.51 23.19 10.63
C ILE A 356 1.45 22.07 11.11
N LEU A 357 2.33 21.62 10.21
CA LEU A 357 3.42 20.70 10.58
C LEU A 357 4.46 21.50 11.36
N ASN A 358 4.32 21.56 12.67
CA ASN A 358 5.37 22.05 13.56
C ASN A 358 6.35 20.90 13.83
N TRP A 359 7.66 21.10 13.69
CA TRP A 359 8.67 20.10 14.07
C TRP A 359 9.23 20.45 15.48
N PRO A 360 9.61 19.45 16.30
CA PRO A 360 9.98 19.61 17.72
C PRO A 360 11.08 20.62 17.99
N ASP A 361 12.01 20.78 17.05
CA ASP A 361 13.26 21.48 17.28
C ASP A 361 13.34 22.75 16.41
N ASP A 362 12.82 23.88 16.92
CA ASP A 362 13.03 25.24 16.37
C ASP A 362 11.97 25.84 15.42
N GLU A 363 10.66 25.71 15.71
CA GLU A 363 9.63 26.55 15.06
C GLU A 363 8.76 27.31 16.09
N VAL A 364 8.77 28.64 16.02
CA VAL A 364 7.85 29.51 16.78
C VAL A 364 6.60 29.79 15.95
N LEU A 365 5.43 29.60 16.57
CA LEU A 365 4.14 29.93 15.98
C LEU A 365 4.01 31.44 15.72
N LEU A 366 3.23 31.75 14.69
CA LEU A 366 2.74 33.10 14.37
C LEU A 366 2.03 33.67 15.61
N ASP A 367 2.68 34.56 16.37
CA ASP A 367 1.97 35.50 17.24
C ASP A 367 1.11 36.37 16.32
N SER A 368 -0.15 35.99 16.14
CA SER A 368 -1.11 36.90 15.53
C SER A 368 -1.56 37.89 16.61
N PRO A 369 -1.77 39.17 16.30
CA PRO A 369 -2.57 40.02 17.19
C PRO A 369 -3.90 39.31 17.42
N SER A 370 -4.19 38.99 18.68
CA SER A 370 -5.35 38.35 19.36
C SER A 370 -6.75 38.21 18.69
N THR A 371 -6.94 38.39 17.39
CA THR A 371 -8.26 38.44 16.74
C THR A 371 -8.30 38.00 15.26
N THR A 372 -7.20 37.59 14.61
CA THR A 372 -7.32 37.08 13.23
C THR A 372 -8.00 35.72 13.18
N VAL A 373 -9.29 35.75 12.86
CA VAL A 373 -10.13 34.57 12.67
C VAL A 373 -9.80 33.92 11.34
N TYR A 374 -9.22 32.71 11.38
CA TYR A 374 -8.99 31.91 10.17
C TYR A 374 -10.27 31.18 9.77
N SER A 375 -11.27 31.93 9.28
CA SER A 375 -12.61 31.40 8.98
C SER A 375 -12.62 30.35 7.86
N ASN A 376 -11.60 30.28 7.01
CA ASN A 376 -11.60 29.39 5.84
C ASN A 376 -10.89 28.05 6.09
N VAL A 377 -10.32 27.86 7.29
CA VAL A 377 -9.58 26.65 7.64
C VAL A 377 -10.55 25.58 8.06
N THR A 378 -10.60 24.48 7.30
CA THR A 378 -11.50 23.35 7.59
C THR A 378 -10.76 22.13 8.13
N HIS A 379 -9.45 22.05 7.90
CA HIS A 379 -8.57 21.00 8.41
C HIS A 379 -7.30 21.61 8.99
N ILE A 380 -6.88 21.11 10.16
CA ILE A 380 -5.62 21.49 10.82
C ILE A 380 -4.80 20.23 11.09
N GLU A 381 -3.54 20.23 10.71
CA GLU A 381 -2.54 19.27 11.20
C GLU A 381 -1.72 19.94 12.31
N LEU A 382 -1.47 19.31 13.45
CA LEU A 382 -0.74 19.86 14.61
C LEU A 382 0.31 18.87 15.10
N TRP A 383 1.41 19.34 15.67
CA TRP A 383 2.38 18.50 16.39
C TRP A 383 2.18 18.67 17.91
N TRP A 384 2.20 17.59 18.69
CA TRP A 384 1.72 17.56 20.07
C TRP A 384 2.47 18.53 21.00
N ASN A 385 3.79 18.57 20.91
CA ASN A 385 4.66 19.33 21.83
C ASN A 385 4.67 20.84 21.60
N LEU A 386 4.09 21.31 20.50
CA LEU A 386 4.20 22.71 20.06
C LEU A 386 2.92 23.51 20.31
N SER A 387 2.03 22.98 21.15
CA SER A 387 0.76 23.63 21.47
C SER A 387 0.87 24.81 22.42
N LYS A 388 2.06 25.09 22.96
CA LYS A 388 2.33 26.19 23.91
C LYS A 388 2.05 27.60 23.37
N SER A 389 1.97 27.79 22.05
CA SER A 389 1.91 29.13 21.43
C SER A 389 0.75 29.36 20.44
N ALA A 390 -0.22 28.44 20.33
CA ALA A 390 -1.34 28.61 19.38
C ALA A 390 -2.51 29.47 19.93
N GLN A 391 -2.46 30.80 19.84
CA GLN A 391 -3.62 31.66 20.16
C GLN A 391 -4.65 31.82 19.01
N ALA A 392 -4.53 31.06 17.92
CA ALA A 392 -5.36 31.25 16.73
C ALA A 392 -6.77 30.63 16.87
N ILE A 393 -7.81 31.45 16.73
CA ILE A 393 -9.22 31.00 16.67
C ILE A 393 -9.54 30.58 15.23
N CYS A 394 -9.76 29.28 15.02
CA CYS A 394 -10.19 28.71 13.74
C CYS A 394 -11.62 28.13 13.90
N PRO A 395 -12.69 28.96 13.81
CA PRO A 395 -14.03 28.55 14.21
C PRO A 395 -14.64 27.46 13.30
N ASN A 396 -14.19 27.40 12.04
CA ASN A 396 -14.74 26.51 11.01
C ASN A 396 -13.96 25.20 10.83
N VAL A 397 -13.07 24.86 11.77
CA VAL A 397 -12.31 23.60 11.71
C VAL A 397 -13.27 22.44 11.89
N ARG A 398 -13.26 21.54 10.90
CA ARG A 398 -14.04 20.31 10.87
C ARG A 398 -13.20 19.09 11.20
N SER A 399 -11.88 19.17 11.01
CA SER A 399 -10.97 18.07 11.30
C SER A 399 -9.62 18.56 11.82
N ILE A 400 -9.11 17.93 12.88
CA ILE A 400 -7.75 18.14 13.40
C ILE A 400 -6.97 16.84 13.30
N GLN A 401 -5.67 16.91 13.00
CA GLN A 401 -4.77 15.77 12.95
C GLN A 401 -3.51 16.05 13.77
N PHE A 402 -3.30 15.32 14.86
CA PHE A 402 -2.11 15.45 15.72
C PHE A 402 -0.97 14.53 15.28
N TYR A 403 0.28 14.98 15.40
CA TYR A 403 1.53 14.28 15.08
C TYR A 403 2.54 14.44 16.23
N GLY A 404 3.56 13.57 16.31
CA GLY A 404 4.66 13.65 17.26
C GLY A 404 4.39 12.88 18.56
N ALA A 405 5.24 11.89 18.85
CA ALA A 405 5.28 11.18 20.12
C ALA A 405 6.20 11.90 21.11
N VAL A 406 5.75 12.05 22.35
CA VAL A 406 6.63 12.34 23.49
C VAL A 406 7.01 11.02 24.12
N ASN A 407 8.30 10.82 24.38
CA ASN A 407 8.76 9.76 25.28
C ASN A 407 8.57 10.14 26.77
N ASP A 408 8.06 11.33 27.05
CA ASP A 408 7.91 11.86 28.40
C ASP A 408 6.43 11.81 28.81
N GLN A 409 6.12 10.90 29.73
CA GLN A 409 4.75 10.64 30.20
C GLN A 409 4.15 11.81 31.01
N ASN A 410 4.93 12.87 31.27
CA ASN A 410 4.56 13.98 32.15
C ASN A 410 4.12 15.27 31.42
N GLU A 411 4.13 15.31 30.08
CA GLU A 411 3.69 16.52 29.38
C GLU A 411 2.15 16.65 29.34
N THR A 412 1.65 17.74 29.94
CA THR A 412 0.21 18.07 29.97
C THR A 412 -0.26 18.69 28.65
N VAL A 413 -1.52 18.44 28.28
CA VAL A 413 -2.16 19.07 27.10
C VAL A 413 -2.18 20.57 27.29
N HIS A 414 -1.65 21.33 26.33
CA HIS A 414 -1.65 22.78 26.46
C HIS A 414 -3.08 23.38 26.39
N PRO A 415 -3.40 24.40 27.20
CA PRO A 415 -4.73 25.05 27.21
C PRO A 415 -5.23 25.50 25.84
N ASN A 416 -4.34 25.92 24.94
CA ASN A 416 -4.72 26.35 23.59
C ASN A 416 -5.31 25.22 22.74
N ILE A 417 -4.81 23.99 22.87
CA ILE A 417 -5.46 22.83 22.23
C ILE A 417 -6.85 22.66 22.81
N VAL A 418 -6.99 22.80 24.14
CA VAL A 418 -8.28 22.70 24.81
C VAL A 418 -9.25 23.76 24.28
N ASP A 419 -8.81 25.00 24.11
CA ASP A 419 -9.62 26.08 23.55
C ASP A 419 -10.02 25.84 22.09
N ILE A 420 -9.10 25.35 21.25
CA ILE A 420 -9.42 24.96 19.86
C ILE A 420 -10.46 23.83 19.88
N LEU A 421 -10.27 22.80 20.73
CA LEU A 421 -11.19 21.68 20.87
C LEU A 421 -12.56 22.09 21.45
N GLN A 422 -12.61 23.15 22.27
CA GLN A 422 -13.84 23.67 22.88
C GLN A 422 -14.63 24.57 21.93
N ASN A 423 -13.95 25.37 21.11
CA ASN A 423 -14.56 26.44 20.33
C ASN A 423 -14.77 26.11 18.85
N SER A 424 -14.34 24.94 18.36
CA SER A 424 -14.46 24.56 16.95
C SER A 424 -15.60 23.57 16.66
N SER A 425 -16.10 23.61 15.42
CA SER A 425 -17.14 22.69 14.91
C SER A 425 -16.59 21.29 14.52
N LEU A 426 -15.75 20.70 15.36
CA LEU A 426 -15.01 19.48 15.04
C LEU A 426 -15.93 18.29 14.75
N LYS A 427 -15.68 17.65 13.61
CA LYS A 427 -16.27 16.36 13.23
C LYS A 427 -15.27 15.22 13.36
N HIS A 428 -13.98 15.50 13.22
CA HIS A 428 -12.93 14.49 13.21
C HIS A 428 -11.70 14.94 14.00
N ILE A 429 -11.12 14.02 14.78
CA ILE A 429 -9.80 14.17 15.38
C ILE A 429 -8.99 12.95 14.95
N ILE A 430 -7.91 13.18 14.22
CA ILE A 430 -6.94 12.17 13.80
C ILE A 430 -5.73 12.35 14.71
N ILE A 431 -5.11 11.27 15.14
CA ILE A 431 -3.91 11.30 15.97
C ILE A 431 -2.96 10.30 15.35
N ASN A 432 -1.73 10.69 15.06
CA ASN A 432 -0.81 9.88 14.27
C ASN A 432 0.31 9.20 15.06
N ASP A 433 0.46 9.39 16.38
CA ASP A 433 1.59 8.86 17.16
C ASP A 433 1.22 8.49 18.63
N ASN A 434 2.18 7.88 19.37
CA ASN A 434 2.05 7.49 20.78
C ASN A 434 1.85 8.72 21.67
N LEU A 435 0.61 8.92 22.12
CA LEU A 435 0.24 10.03 23.00
C LEU A 435 -0.04 9.56 24.43
N PRO A 436 0.36 10.31 25.47
CA PRO A 436 -0.05 10.02 26.84
C PRO A 436 -1.57 10.23 26.96
N ILE A 437 -2.35 9.14 26.85
CA ILE A 437 -3.82 9.15 26.87
C ILE A 437 -4.38 9.67 28.21
N ASN A 438 -3.58 9.61 29.27
CA ASN A 438 -4.00 9.84 30.65
C ASN A 438 -4.67 11.23 30.84
N HIS A 439 -4.16 12.29 30.21
CA HIS A 439 -4.69 13.65 30.37
C HIS A 439 -5.89 13.98 29.46
N ILE A 440 -6.06 13.28 28.33
CA ILE A 440 -7.15 13.55 27.38
C ILE A 440 -8.44 12.80 27.77
N SER A 441 -8.28 11.69 28.49
CA SER A 441 -9.36 10.79 28.91
C SER A 441 -10.52 11.51 29.62
N GLN A 442 -10.22 12.42 30.56
CA GLN A 442 -11.25 13.16 31.32
C GLN A 442 -12.10 14.08 30.42
N TYR A 443 -11.52 14.68 29.38
CA TYR A 443 -12.23 15.56 28.44
C TYR A 443 -13.15 14.77 27.51
N TRP A 444 -12.66 13.67 26.91
CA TRP A 444 -13.44 12.83 25.99
C TRP A 444 -14.63 12.14 26.68
N VAL A 445 -14.44 11.75 27.94
CA VAL A 445 -15.48 11.14 28.79
C VAL A 445 -16.64 12.11 29.03
N SER A 446 -16.37 13.41 29.24
CA SER A 446 -17.41 14.42 29.50
C SER A 446 -18.34 14.71 28.31
N ARG A 447 -17.89 14.47 27.07
CA ARG A 447 -18.63 14.78 25.83
C ARG A 447 -19.18 13.54 25.10
N CYS A 448 -19.11 12.35 25.70
CA CYS A 448 -19.50 11.07 25.09
C CYS A 448 -18.75 10.80 23.76
N TRP A 449 -17.48 11.16 23.70
CA TRP A 449 -16.64 10.96 22.51
C TRP A 449 -15.85 9.67 22.71
N PHE A 450 -16.05 8.71 21.81
CA PHE A 450 -15.46 7.37 21.93
C PHE A 450 -14.11 7.30 21.21
N VAL A 451 -13.20 6.48 21.73
CA VAL A 451 -11.86 6.28 21.20
C VAL A 451 -11.79 4.93 20.50
N GLN A 452 -11.58 4.93 19.19
CA GLN A 452 -11.20 3.73 18.45
C GLN A 452 -9.68 3.76 18.26
N CYS A 453 -8.95 2.80 18.81
CA CYS A 453 -7.53 2.59 18.49
C CYS A 453 -7.41 1.42 17.50
N ARG A 454 -6.76 1.65 16.36
CA ARG A 454 -6.37 0.59 15.42
C ARG A 454 -4.89 0.75 15.13
N LEU A 455 -4.08 -0.22 15.53
CA LEU A 455 -2.69 -0.34 15.11
C LEU A 455 -2.61 -1.26 13.89
N ARG A 456 -1.79 -0.91 12.89
CA ARG A 456 -1.47 -1.77 11.74
C ARG A 456 0.01 -2.15 11.79
N ASP A 457 0.31 -3.40 11.46
CA ASP A 457 1.66 -3.93 11.46
C ASP A 457 2.61 -3.18 10.53
N ARG A 458 3.80 -2.87 11.04
CA ARG A 458 4.99 -2.32 10.34
C ARG A 458 4.87 -0.90 9.75
N GLY A 459 4.01 -0.08 10.32
CA GLY A 459 3.95 1.36 10.14
C GLY A 459 2.85 1.88 11.05
N ARG A 460 3.23 2.41 12.22
CA ARG A 460 2.30 2.72 13.30
C ARG A 460 1.46 3.94 12.91
N PHE A 461 0.18 3.73 12.64
CA PHE A 461 -0.82 4.78 12.51
C PHE A 461 -1.86 4.55 13.58
N PHE A 462 -2.32 5.61 14.24
CA PHE A 462 -3.53 5.57 15.03
C PHE A 462 -4.65 6.25 14.21
N ARG A 463 -5.87 5.73 14.31
CA ARG A 463 -7.05 6.42 13.77
C ARG A 463 -8.10 6.44 14.85
N LEU A 464 -8.14 7.55 15.59
CA LEU A 464 -9.28 7.84 16.43
C LEU A 464 -10.48 8.21 15.57
N SER A 465 -11.60 7.55 15.79
CA SER A 465 -12.89 8.00 15.30
C SER A 465 -13.80 8.21 16.50
N THR A 466 -14.24 9.45 16.70
CA THR A 466 -15.24 9.79 17.71
C THR A 466 -16.61 9.51 17.14
N ILE A 467 -17.13 8.30 17.40
CA ILE A 467 -18.49 7.90 17.04
C ILE A 467 -19.29 7.82 18.33
N LYS A 468 -20.44 8.50 18.45
CA LYS A 468 -21.46 8.13 19.46
C LYS A 468 -21.89 6.69 19.17
N SER A 469 -21.24 5.68 19.79
CA SER A 469 -21.46 4.26 19.49
C SER A 469 -21.57 3.44 20.79
N PRO A 470 -22.52 2.50 20.90
CA PRO A 470 -22.66 1.60 22.05
C PRO A 470 -21.63 0.44 22.10
N ILE A 471 -20.62 0.49 21.23
CA ILE A 471 -19.60 -0.55 21.04
C ILE A 471 -18.25 0.00 21.52
N VAL A 472 -17.57 -0.73 22.42
CA VAL A 472 -16.23 -0.38 22.91
C VAL A 472 -15.22 -1.44 22.43
N THR A 473 -14.17 -0.98 21.76
CA THR A 473 -13.04 -1.82 21.35
C THR A 473 -11.82 -1.43 22.20
N ILE A 474 -11.33 -2.32 23.06
CA ILE A 474 -10.11 -2.09 23.87
C ILE A 474 -8.97 -2.92 23.26
N LEU A 475 -8.06 -2.26 22.54
CA LEU A 475 -6.86 -2.88 21.97
C LEU A 475 -5.63 -2.17 22.55
N ASN A 476 -4.91 -2.84 23.45
CA ASN A 476 -3.55 -2.46 23.89
C ASN A 476 -2.55 -3.53 23.39
N TRP A 477 -1.24 -3.27 23.43
CA TRP A 477 -0.18 -4.25 23.16
C TRP A 477 0.55 -4.58 24.48
N PRO A 478 1.19 -5.77 24.65
CA PRO A 478 1.66 -6.26 25.95
C PRO A 478 2.76 -5.45 26.66
N ASP A 479 3.38 -4.46 25.99
CA ASP A 479 4.61 -3.82 26.49
C ASP A 479 4.37 -2.50 27.25
N ASP A 480 3.13 -1.99 27.30
CA ASP A 480 2.79 -0.74 28.02
C ASP A 480 1.83 -1.01 29.19
N GLU A 481 2.34 -0.97 30.43
CA GLU A 481 1.53 -0.98 31.65
C GLU A 481 0.79 0.37 31.80
N VAL A 482 -0.36 0.52 31.14
CA VAL A 482 -1.30 1.60 31.47
C VAL A 482 -2.15 1.14 32.65
N LEU A 483 -1.78 1.60 33.85
CA LEU A 483 -2.63 1.56 35.03
C LEU A 483 -3.83 2.49 34.80
N LEU A 484 -5.01 1.91 34.59
CA LEU A 484 -6.28 2.63 34.72
C LEU A 484 -6.54 2.80 36.22
N ASP A 485 -6.01 3.86 36.83
CA ASP A 485 -6.32 4.19 38.21
C ASP A 485 -7.83 4.45 38.38
N SER A 486 -8.48 3.65 39.23
CA SER A 486 -9.83 3.90 39.73
C SER A 486 -9.88 5.23 40.49
N PRO A 487 -10.97 6.03 40.48
CA PRO A 487 -12.29 5.57 40.93
C PRO A 487 -13.49 6.31 40.29
N SER A 488 -14.30 5.62 39.49
CA SER A 488 -15.76 5.79 39.55
C SER A 488 -16.43 4.62 38.84
N THR A 489 -17.06 3.78 39.64
CA THR A 489 -17.76 2.54 39.26
C THR A 489 -19.00 2.76 38.37
N THR A 490 -19.23 3.97 37.86
CA THR A 490 -20.44 4.36 37.12
C THR A 490 -20.23 4.57 35.62
N VAL A 491 -19.00 4.51 35.10
CA VAL A 491 -18.67 5.17 33.82
C VAL A 491 -19.00 4.34 32.55
N TYR A 492 -19.33 3.05 32.65
CA TYR A 492 -19.56 2.19 31.46
C TYR A 492 -20.97 1.58 31.36
N SER A 493 -22.00 2.22 31.94
CA SER A 493 -23.37 1.68 31.92
C SER A 493 -23.96 1.46 30.52
N ASN A 494 -23.45 2.13 29.48
CA ASN A 494 -23.98 2.05 28.11
C ASN A 494 -23.21 1.08 27.20
N VAL A 495 -22.16 0.43 27.70
CA VAL A 495 -21.34 -0.50 26.90
C VAL A 495 -22.07 -1.83 26.77
N THR A 496 -22.37 -2.22 25.53
CA THR A 496 -23.09 -3.48 25.24
C THR A 496 -22.21 -4.54 24.59
N HIS A 497 -21.08 -4.15 24.00
CA HIS A 497 -20.10 -5.04 23.38
C HIS A 497 -18.67 -4.61 23.76
N ILE A 498 -17.80 -5.58 24.08
CA ILE A 498 -16.39 -5.36 24.41
C ILE A 498 -15.51 -6.27 23.55
N GLU A 499 -14.50 -5.70 22.90
CA GLU A 499 -13.39 -6.46 22.31
C GLU A 499 -12.17 -6.43 23.25
N LEU A 500 -11.59 -7.59 23.58
CA LEU A 500 -10.47 -7.77 24.49
C LEU A 500 -9.34 -8.56 23.84
N TRP A 501 -8.10 -8.07 23.96
CA TRP A 501 -6.92 -8.90 23.73
C TRP A 501 -6.62 -9.74 24.98
N TRP A 502 -6.32 -11.01 24.78
CA TRP A 502 -6.13 -11.98 25.88
C TRP A 502 -5.11 -11.56 26.96
N ASN A 503 -3.93 -11.07 26.57
CA ASN A 503 -2.80 -10.78 27.48
C ASN A 503 -2.95 -9.50 28.32
N LEU A 504 -3.98 -8.69 28.09
CA LEU A 504 -4.09 -7.33 28.66
C LEU A 504 -4.97 -7.24 29.90
N SER A 505 -5.38 -8.37 30.44
CA SER A 505 -6.40 -8.40 31.49
C SER A 505 -5.89 -7.96 32.87
N LYS A 506 -4.59 -7.64 33.01
CA LYS A 506 -3.97 -7.12 34.24
C LYS A 506 -4.53 -5.78 34.73
N SER A 507 -5.04 -4.91 33.85
CA SER A 507 -5.48 -3.54 34.21
C SER A 507 -6.99 -3.30 34.24
N ALA A 508 -7.82 -4.30 33.92
CA ALA A 508 -9.28 -4.11 33.83
C ALA A 508 -10.02 -4.30 35.17
N GLN A 509 -9.90 -3.34 36.11
CA GLN A 509 -10.70 -3.36 37.36
C GLN A 509 -12.15 -2.82 37.21
N ALA A 510 -12.52 -2.27 36.05
CA ALA A 510 -13.82 -1.63 35.85
C ALA A 510 -14.92 -2.61 35.44
N ILE A 511 -15.87 -2.86 36.34
CA ILE A 511 -17.06 -3.69 36.11
C ILE A 511 -17.99 -3.00 35.11
N CYS A 512 -18.29 -3.65 33.99
CA CYS A 512 -19.26 -3.20 32.99
C CYS A 512 -20.53 -4.07 33.07
N PRO A 513 -21.55 -3.70 33.89
CA PRO A 513 -22.67 -4.61 34.20
C PRO A 513 -23.58 -4.93 32.99
N ASN A 514 -23.64 -4.04 32.00
CA ASN A 514 -24.58 -4.12 30.86
C ASN A 514 -23.99 -4.75 29.58
N VAL A 515 -22.79 -5.36 29.68
CA VAL A 515 -22.17 -6.02 28.53
C VAL A 515 -22.99 -7.23 28.14
N ARG A 516 -23.38 -7.28 26.86
CA ARG A 516 -24.15 -8.37 26.25
C ARG A 516 -23.30 -9.25 25.35
N SER A 517 -22.19 -8.72 24.83
CA SER A 517 -21.31 -9.44 23.92
C SER A 517 -19.84 -9.16 24.23
N ILE A 518 -18.98 -10.18 24.23
CA ILE A 518 -17.53 -10.04 24.40
C ILE A 518 -16.81 -10.76 23.27
N GLN A 519 -15.77 -10.14 22.73
CA GLN A 519 -14.91 -10.73 21.71
C GLN A 519 -13.47 -10.81 22.19
N PHE A 520 -12.86 -11.99 22.09
CA PHE A 520 -11.47 -12.23 22.43
C PHE A 520 -10.60 -12.31 21.18
N TYR A 521 -9.45 -11.63 21.20
CA TYR A 521 -8.43 -11.61 20.14
C TYR A 521 -7.02 -11.91 20.70
N GLY A 522 -6.12 -12.38 19.84
CA GLY A 522 -4.68 -12.45 20.10
C GLY A 522 -4.08 -13.86 20.01
N ALA A 523 -2.95 -13.99 19.31
CA ALA A 523 -2.10 -15.18 19.34
C ALA A 523 -1.05 -15.01 20.45
N VAL A 524 -0.97 -15.95 21.39
CA VAL A 524 0.14 -15.99 22.36
C VAL A 524 1.15 -17.02 21.85
N ASN A 525 2.43 -16.68 21.85
CA ASN A 525 3.48 -17.66 21.58
C ASN A 525 3.78 -18.54 22.80
N ASP A 526 3.12 -18.31 23.93
CA ASP A 526 3.41 -18.94 25.22
C ASP A 526 2.16 -19.65 25.77
N GLN A 527 2.20 -20.98 25.81
CA GLN A 527 1.05 -21.84 26.19
C GLN A 527 0.74 -21.83 27.71
N ASN A 528 1.50 -21.08 28.50
CA ASN A 528 1.48 -21.16 29.97
C ASN A 528 0.87 -19.94 30.69
N GLU A 529 0.38 -18.92 29.99
CA GLU A 529 -0.23 -17.77 30.67
C GLU A 529 -1.59 -18.11 31.29
N ALA A 530 -1.74 -17.82 32.59
CA ALA A 530 -2.97 -18.04 33.33
C ALA A 530 -4.06 -17.01 32.95
N VAL A 531 -5.32 -17.45 32.88
CA VAL A 531 -6.48 -16.55 32.72
C VAL A 531 -6.50 -15.55 33.88
N HIS A 532 -6.52 -14.26 33.58
CA HIS A 532 -6.52 -13.23 34.61
C HIS A 532 -7.86 -13.19 35.38
N PRO A 533 -7.85 -12.96 36.71
CA PRO A 533 -9.06 -12.89 37.54
C PRO A 533 -10.14 -11.93 37.01
N ASN A 534 -9.74 -10.78 36.47
CA ASN A 534 -10.70 -9.79 35.93
C ASN A 534 -11.58 -10.34 34.79
N ILE A 535 -11.06 -11.24 33.95
CA ILE A 535 -11.87 -11.90 32.90
C ILE A 535 -12.93 -12.78 33.57
N VAL A 536 -12.57 -13.47 34.65
CA VAL A 536 -13.51 -14.28 35.43
C VAL A 536 -14.62 -13.40 36.00
N ASP A 537 -14.27 -12.27 36.60
CA ASP A 537 -15.25 -11.34 37.18
C ASP A 537 -16.18 -10.73 36.12
N ILE A 538 -15.65 -10.36 34.95
CA ILE A 538 -16.46 -9.87 33.83
C ILE A 538 -17.42 -10.97 33.37
N LEU A 539 -16.93 -12.20 33.21
CA LEU A 539 -17.78 -13.33 32.79
C LEU A 539 -18.83 -13.69 33.85
N GLN A 540 -18.54 -13.51 35.14
CA GLN A 540 -19.45 -13.83 36.26
C GLN A 540 -20.51 -12.76 36.51
N ASN A 541 -20.15 -11.49 36.37
CA ASN A 541 -20.97 -10.37 36.81
C ASN A 541 -21.69 -9.63 35.66
N SER A 542 -21.48 -10.01 34.40
CA SER A 542 -22.10 -9.35 33.25
C SER A 542 -23.39 -10.03 32.77
N SER A 543 -24.26 -9.25 32.10
CA SER A 543 -25.45 -9.74 31.39
C SER A 543 -25.13 -10.45 30.06
N LEU A 544 -24.01 -11.16 29.99
CA LEU A 544 -23.45 -11.69 28.75
C LEU A 544 -24.39 -12.67 28.07
N LYS A 545 -24.69 -12.41 26.80
CA LYS A 545 -25.48 -13.29 25.93
C LYS A 545 -24.66 -13.88 24.79
N HIS A 546 -23.57 -13.22 24.40
CA HIS A 546 -22.77 -13.58 23.24
C HIS A 546 -21.28 -13.56 23.53
N ILE A 547 -20.57 -14.60 23.12
CA ILE A 547 -19.10 -14.65 23.14
C ILE A 547 -18.58 -14.87 21.72
N ILE A 548 -17.53 -14.15 21.38
CA ILE A 548 -16.80 -14.28 20.13
C ILE A 548 -15.34 -14.64 20.45
N ILE A 549 -14.86 -15.74 19.89
CA ILE A 549 -13.49 -16.24 20.05
C ILE A 549 -12.88 -16.30 18.65
N ASN A 550 -12.01 -15.34 18.34
CA ASN A 550 -11.25 -15.37 17.09
C ASN A 550 -9.95 -16.18 17.26
N ASP A 551 -9.31 -16.53 16.14
CA ASP A 551 -8.31 -17.60 15.95
C ASP A 551 -7.24 -17.81 17.03
N ASN A 552 -6.76 -19.07 17.07
CA ASN A 552 -5.57 -19.61 17.77
C ASN A 552 -5.27 -19.02 19.14
N LEU A 553 -6.29 -18.71 19.96
CA LEU A 553 -6.06 -18.50 21.39
C LEU A 553 -5.43 -19.78 21.97
N PRO A 554 -4.16 -19.74 22.40
CA PRO A 554 -3.41 -20.89 22.93
C PRO A 554 -3.77 -21.04 24.40
N ILE A 555 -5.06 -21.19 24.65
CA ILE A 555 -5.54 -21.26 26.02
C ILE A 555 -5.02 -22.57 26.60
N ASN A 556 -4.59 -22.60 27.85
CA ASN A 556 -4.56 -23.87 28.57
C ASN A 556 -6.04 -24.26 28.82
N HIS A 557 -6.64 -24.87 27.79
CA HIS A 557 -8.05 -24.79 27.41
C HIS A 557 -9.04 -25.24 28.50
N ILE A 558 -8.60 -26.05 29.47
CA ILE A 558 -9.40 -26.53 30.60
C ILE A 558 -9.91 -25.37 31.46
N ARG A 559 -9.05 -24.41 31.83
CA ARG A 559 -9.40 -23.39 32.83
C ARG A 559 -10.41 -22.38 32.28
N PHE A 560 -10.17 -21.83 31.09
CA PHE A 560 -11.09 -20.88 30.48
C PHE A 560 -12.44 -21.50 30.17
N ALA A 561 -12.46 -22.72 29.64
CA ALA A 561 -13.70 -23.40 29.33
C ALA A 561 -14.45 -23.79 30.63
N THR A 562 -13.74 -24.10 31.72
CA THR A 562 -14.34 -24.23 33.05
C THR A 562 -14.93 -22.90 33.57
N ILE A 563 -14.22 -21.78 33.37
CA ILE A 563 -14.70 -20.44 33.73
C ILE A 563 -15.97 -20.13 32.93
N LEU A 564 -15.98 -20.33 31.61
CA LEU A 564 -17.15 -20.17 30.76
C LEU A 564 -18.37 -20.94 31.30
N CYS A 565 -18.18 -22.23 31.60
CA CYS A 565 -19.24 -23.07 32.17
C CYS A 565 -19.77 -22.56 33.50
N LYS A 566 -18.88 -22.10 34.40
CA LYS A 566 -19.24 -21.65 35.74
C LYS A 566 -19.86 -20.25 35.76
N SER A 567 -19.40 -19.37 34.89
CA SER A 567 -19.60 -17.93 35.08
C SER A 567 -20.87 -17.38 34.47
N SER A 568 -21.55 -18.07 33.54
CA SER A 568 -22.65 -17.44 32.82
C SER A 568 -23.80 -18.38 32.48
N ASN A 569 -24.91 -18.22 33.21
CA ASN A 569 -26.17 -18.90 32.89
C ASN A 569 -26.87 -18.31 31.64
N ASN A 570 -26.42 -17.15 31.16
CA ASN A 570 -27.12 -16.33 30.16
C ASN A 570 -26.51 -16.38 28.75
N ILE A 571 -25.36 -17.04 28.54
CA ILE A 571 -24.77 -17.13 27.20
C ILE A 571 -25.67 -18.02 26.33
N GLN A 572 -26.22 -17.43 25.29
CA GLN A 572 -27.05 -18.10 24.30
C GLN A 572 -26.35 -18.18 22.93
N MET A 573 -25.35 -17.34 22.68
CA MET A 573 -24.65 -17.27 21.40
C MET A 573 -23.14 -17.44 21.56
N LEU A 574 -22.55 -18.31 20.74
CA LEU A 574 -21.10 -18.47 20.61
C LEU A 574 -20.69 -18.24 19.16
N THR A 575 -19.66 -17.44 18.94
CA THR A 575 -18.95 -17.32 17.68
C THR A 575 -17.52 -17.79 17.92
N CYS A 576 -17.03 -18.74 17.14
CA CYS A 576 -15.67 -19.26 17.32
C CYS A 576 -15.03 -19.65 15.99
N SER A 577 -13.71 -19.79 15.94
CA SER A 577 -13.06 -20.38 14.77
C SER A 577 -13.24 -21.90 14.70
N ALA A 578 -13.16 -22.46 13.49
CA ALA A 578 -13.21 -23.92 13.28
C ALA A 578 -12.10 -24.65 14.04
N ASN A 579 -10.89 -24.09 14.11
CA ASN A 579 -9.76 -24.68 14.82
C ASN A 579 -9.98 -24.79 16.33
N TRP A 580 -10.53 -23.72 16.92
CA TRP A 580 -10.87 -23.74 18.33
C TRP A 580 -11.93 -24.81 18.64
N LEU A 581 -12.94 -24.92 17.77
CA LEU A 581 -13.98 -25.93 17.89
C LEU A 581 -13.42 -27.36 17.74
N LEU A 582 -12.57 -27.59 16.74
CA LEU A 582 -11.88 -28.86 16.52
C LEU A 582 -11.10 -29.30 17.75
N PHE A 583 -10.29 -28.39 18.31
CA PHE A 583 -9.54 -28.65 19.52
C PHE A 583 -10.45 -29.07 20.69
N MET A 584 -11.59 -28.39 20.86
CA MET A 584 -12.55 -28.73 21.92
C MET A 584 -13.23 -30.10 21.70
N LEU A 585 -13.31 -30.58 20.47
CA LEU A 585 -13.93 -31.87 20.11
C LEU A 585 -12.93 -33.03 20.11
N GLU A 586 -11.66 -32.80 19.79
CA GLU A 586 -10.65 -33.86 19.60
C GLU A 586 -10.18 -34.50 20.92
N TYR A 587 -10.08 -33.72 22.01
CA TYR A 587 -9.61 -34.28 23.28
C TYR A 587 -10.78 -34.64 24.19
N LYS A 588 -10.95 -35.94 24.46
CA LYS A 588 -11.97 -36.49 25.39
C LYS A 588 -12.03 -35.79 26.74
N GLN A 589 -10.92 -35.26 27.24
CA GLN A 589 -10.87 -34.52 28.50
C GLN A 589 -11.73 -33.24 28.53
N TYR A 590 -12.10 -32.70 27.36
CA TYR A 590 -12.95 -31.53 27.22
C TYR A 590 -14.43 -31.86 26.94
N GLU A 591 -14.78 -33.14 26.72
CA GLU A 591 -16.13 -33.55 26.31
C GLU A 591 -17.21 -33.09 27.31
N TRP A 592 -16.93 -33.16 28.62
CA TRP A 592 -17.85 -32.70 29.65
C TRP A 592 -17.98 -31.16 29.69
N ILE A 593 -16.91 -30.41 29.40
CA ILE A 593 -16.93 -28.95 29.34
C ILE A 593 -17.73 -28.50 28.14
N CYS A 594 -17.48 -29.12 27.00
CA CYS A 594 -18.26 -29.03 25.79
C CYS A 594 -19.74 -29.23 26.11
N LEU A 595 -20.12 -30.37 26.67
CA LEU A 595 -21.52 -30.70 27.00
C LEU A 595 -22.19 -29.67 27.94
N LEU A 596 -21.47 -29.16 28.95
CA LEU A 596 -21.98 -28.13 29.85
C LEU A 596 -22.16 -26.77 29.16
N THR A 597 -21.20 -26.37 28.32
CA THR A 597 -21.26 -25.09 27.60
C THR A 597 -22.39 -25.12 26.56
N THR A 598 -22.56 -26.25 25.88
CA THR A 598 -23.52 -26.41 24.78
C THR A 598 -24.95 -26.66 25.23
N MET A 599 -25.19 -27.09 26.47
CA MET A 599 -26.54 -27.10 27.02
C MET A 599 -27.18 -25.70 27.03
N ARG A 600 -26.36 -24.63 27.01
CA ARG A 600 -26.81 -23.24 27.06
C ARG A 600 -26.77 -22.54 25.71
N ILE A 601 -25.80 -22.88 24.86
CA ILE A 601 -25.65 -22.27 23.53
C ILE A 601 -26.83 -22.68 22.63
N ARG A 602 -27.62 -21.69 22.23
CA ARG A 602 -28.70 -21.82 21.26
C ARG A 602 -28.28 -21.41 19.86
N LYS A 603 -27.30 -20.52 19.73
CA LYS A 603 -26.78 -20.03 18.45
C LYS A 603 -25.28 -20.20 18.36
N LEU A 604 -24.81 -20.86 17.31
CA LEU A 604 -23.40 -21.06 17.03
C LEU A 604 -23.03 -20.46 15.68
N VAL A 605 -21.96 -19.69 15.64
CA VAL A 605 -21.36 -19.17 14.40
C VAL A 605 -19.91 -19.64 14.34
N VAL A 606 -19.60 -20.51 13.39
CA VAL A 606 -18.25 -21.03 13.18
C VAL A 606 -17.61 -20.24 12.03
N ASN A 607 -16.60 -19.43 12.36
CA ASN A 607 -15.76 -18.74 11.38
C ASN A 607 -14.71 -19.73 10.86
N SER A 608 -14.70 -19.97 9.56
CA SER A 608 -13.82 -20.98 8.94
C SER A 608 -13.10 -20.36 7.76
N ASP A 609 -12.00 -19.68 8.03
CA ASP A 609 -11.20 -19.09 6.96
C ASP A 609 -10.39 -20.18 6.22
N GLU A 610 -9.97 -21.27 6.90
CA GLU A 610 -9.10 -22.28 6.28
C GLU A 610 -9.42 -23.77 6.58
N HIS A 611 -10.22 -24.11 7.62
CA HIS A 611 -10.46 -25.51 8.01
C HIS A 611 -11.93 -25.90 8.01
N VAL A 612 -12.21 -27.12 7.54
CA VAL A 612 -13.52 -27.75 7.54
C VAL A 612 -13.54 -28.93 8.51
N LEU A 613 -14.64 -29.08 9.24
CA LEU A 613 -14.83 -30.20 10.16
C LEU A 613 -14.86 -31.51 9.36
N SER A 614 -13.94 -32.43 9.65
CA SER A 614 -14.00 -33.79 9.10
C SER A 614 -15.24 -34.54 9.60
N ASN A 615 -15.65 -35.60 8.90
CA ASN A 615 -16.78 -36.45 9.26
C ASN A 615 -16.73 -36.95 10.72
N THR A 616 -15.55 -37.35 11.21
CA THR A 616 -15.38 -37.79 12.61
C THR A 616 -15.64 -36.67 13.60
N ASN A 617 -15.23 -35.45 13.25
CA ASN A 617 -15.38 -34.27 14.10
C ASN A 617 -16.83 -33.76 14.07
N LEU A 618 -17.55 -33.97 12.97
CA LEU A 618 -18.96 -33.63 12.85
C LEU A 618 -19.87 -34.49 13.75
N ILE A 619 -19.52 -35.77 13.94
CA ILE A 619 -20.23 -36.65 14.89
C ILE A 619 -20.03 -36.16 16.32
N ALA A 620 -18.79 -35.88 16.72
CA ALA A 620 -18.48 -35.32 18.03
C ALA A 620 -19.17 -33.96 18.24
N PHE A 621 -19.18 -33.13 17.20
CA PHE A 621 -19.88 -31.86 17.16
C PHE A 621 -21.38 -32.02 17.45
N CYS A 622 -22.08 -32.89 16.70
CA CYS A 622 -23.52 -33.05 16.86
C CYS A 622 -23.91 -33.66 18.23
N ARG A 623 -23.07 -34.54 18.78
CA ARG A 623 -23.24 -35.06 20.15
C ARG A 623 -23.06 -33.98 21.21
N THR A 624 -22.19 -33.02 20.93
CA THR A 624 -21.88 -31.92 21.84
C THR A 624 -22.97 -30.85 21.78
N PHE A 625 -23.41 -30.42 20.60
CA PHE A 625 -24.33 -29.30 20.41
C PHE A 625 -25.81 -29.69 20.24
N ILE A 626 -26.32 -30.64 21.04
CA ILE A 626 -27.69 -31.21 20.88
C ILE A 626 -28.82 -30.17 20.96
N ASN A 627 -28.58 -29.06 21.66
CA ASN A 627 -29.56 -28.04 22.02
C ASN A 627 -29.55 -26.82 21.09
N LEU A 628 -28.79 -26.90 20.00
CA LEU A 628 -28.57 -25.82 19.06
C LEU A 628 -29.85 -25.54 18.25
N GLN A 629 -30.24 -24.27 18.22
CA GLN A 629 -31.38 -23.77 17.46
C GLN A 629 -30.94 -23.06 16.18
N GLU A 630 -29.82 -22.34 16.23
CA GLU A 630 -29.27 -21.64 15.07
C GLU A 630 -27.81 -22.01 14.86
N ILE A 631 -27.45 -22.34 13.62
CA ILE A 631 -26.05 -22.57 13.24
C ILE A 631 -25.66 -21.75 12.02
N THR A 632 -24.46 -21.18 12.03
CA THR A 632 -23.80 -20.64 10.83
C THR A 632 -22.43 -21.29 10.70
N MET A 633 -22.16 -21.97 9.59
CA MET A 633 -20.86 -22.63 9.37
C MET A 633 -20.60 -22.89 7.89
N LYS A 634 -19.34 -23.06 7.51
CA LYS A 634 -18.94 -23.55 6.19
C LYS A 634 -18.81 -25.08 6.20
N MET A 635 -19.20 -25.71 5.12
CA MET A 635 -19.08 -27.16 4.90
C MET A 635 -18.50 -27.43 3.52
N GLU A 636 -17.79 -28.55 3.36
CA GLU A 636 -17.23 -28.96 2.07
C GLU A 636 -18.19 -29.79 1.25
N THR A 637 -19.04 -30.59 1.89
CA THR A 637 -19.91 -31.54 1.20
C THR A 637 -21.37 -31.38 1.60
N THR A 638 -22.27 -31.80 0.70
CA THR A 638 -23.71 -31.92 1.00
C THR A 638 -24.01 -33.07 1.96
N GLU A 639 -23.16 -34.09 2.02
CA GLU A 639 -23.30 -35.22 2.94
C GLU A 639 -23.14 -34.76 4.40
N ASP A 640 -22.12 -33.93 4.68
CA ASP A 640 -21.92 -33.32 5.99
C ASP A 640 -23.13 -32.46 6.40
N MET A 641 -23.66 -31.69 5.45
CA MET A 641 -24.87 -30.91 5.66
C MET A 641 -26.06 -31.80 6.01
N PHE A 642 -26.30 -32.88 5.27
CA PHE A 642 -27.40 -33.80 5.56
C PHE A 642 -27.24 -34.47 6.90
N PHE A 643 -26.04 -34.91 7.23
CA PHE A 643 -25.74 -35.51 8.52
C PHE A 643 -26.07 -34.53 9.67
N LEU A 644 -25.63 -33.27 9.56
CA LEU A 644 -25.89 -32.25 10.57
C LEU A 644 -27.39 -31.94 10.72
N LEU A 645 -28.11 -31.72 9.62
CA LEU A 645 -29.54 -31.41 9.63
C LEU A 645 -30.40 -32.57 10.17
N ASN A 646 -29.96 -33.82 9.95
CA ASN A 646 -30.63 -35.00 10.47
C ASN A 646 -30.34 -35.25 11.95
N THR A 647 -29.18 -34.82 12.45
CA THR A 647 -28.76 -35.12 13.82
C THR A 647 -29.21 -34.05 14.83
N LEU A 648 -29.24 -32.77 14.44
CA LEU A 648 -29.63 -31.66 15.33
C LEU A 648 -31.14 -31.44 15.35
N GLU A 649 -31.85 -32.12 16.24
CA GLU A 649 -33.32 -32.12 16.29
C GLU A 649 -33.94 -30.75 16.64
N ASN A 650 -33.22 -29.92 17.38
CA ASN A 650 -33.69 -28.62 17.86
C ASN A 650 -33.41 -27.46 16.88
N LEU A 651 -32.79 -27.74 15.74
CA LEU A 651 -32.33 -26.73 14.81
C LEU A 651 -33.53 -26.07 14.11
N THR A 652 -33.70 -24.77 14.32
CA THR A 652 -34.72 -23.93 13.67
C THR A 652 -34.16 -23.08 12.52
N MET A 653 -32.84 -22.83 12.52
CA MET A 653 -32.17 -22.11 11.45
C MET A 653 -30.78 -22.67 11.18
N ALA A 654 -30.46 -22.94 9.92
CA ALA A 654 -29.11 -23.29 9.50
C ALA A 654 -28.64 -22.38 8.37
N ASN A 655 -27.46 -21.82 8.53
CA ASN A 655 -26.87 -20.88 7.60
C ASN A 655 -25.53 -21.44 7.12
N ILE A 656 -25.60 -22.25 6.07
CA ILE A 656 -24.52 -23.13 5.67
C ILE A 656 -23.89 -22.59 4.39
N GLU A 657 -22.59 -22.33 4.44
CA GLU A 657 -21.82 -21.94 3.26
C GLU A 657 -21.17 -23.18 2.62
N LEU A 658 -21.47 -23.42 1.35
CA LEU A 658 -20.97 -24.54 0.56
C LEU A 658 -20.22 -24.04 -0.68
N PRO A 659 -19.21 -24.78 -1.18
CA PRO A 659 -18.59 -24.49 -2.48
C PRO A 659 -19.62 -24.55 -3.61
N ASN A 660 -19.55 -23.61 -4.56
CA ASN A 660 -20.47 -23.54 -5.70
C ASN A 660 -20.44 -24.81 -6.57
N ILE A 661 -19.31 -25.51 -6.63
CA ILE A 661 -19.18 -26.78 -7.36
C ILE A 661 -20.09 -27.88 -6.80
N VAL A 662 -20.36 -27.83 -5.49
CA VAL A 662 -21.20 -28.82 -4.79
C VAL A 662 -22.68 -28.51 -5.02
N LEU A 663 -23.02 -27.23 -5.20
CA LEU A 663 -24.41 -26.78 -5.29
C LEU A 663 -25.04 -26.84 -6.69
N GLY A 664 -24.29 -27.22 -7.73
CA GLY A 664 -24.81 -27.63 -9.05
C GLY A 664 -26.09 -26.94 -9.54
N ASN A 665 -26.96 -27.69 -10.20
CA ASN A 665 -28.31 -27.23 -10.53
C ASN A 665 -29.16 -27.21 -9.25
N ILE A 666 -29.50 -26.01 -8.78
CA ILE A 666 -30.14 -25.77 -7.46
C ILE A 666 -31.43 -26.57 -7.30
N THR A 667 -32.21 -26.70 -8.37
CA THR A 667 -33.48 -27.42 -8.37
C THR A 667 -33.33 -28.90 -8.03
N ASP A 668 -32.27 -29.54 -8.52
CA ASP A 668 -32.00 -30.97 -8.25
C ASP A 668 -31.51 -31.15 -6.81
N ASN A 669 -30.68 -30.22 -6.32
CA ASN A 669 -30.22 -30.21 -4.94
C ASN A 669 -31.33 -29.90 -3.93
N MET A 670 -32.31 -29.05 -4.27
CA MET A 670 -33.48 -28.81 -3.42
C MET A 670 -34.31 -30.08 -3.21
N ARG A 671 -34.46 -30.90 -4.27
CA ARG A 671 -35.11 -32.20 -4.20
C ARG A 671 -34.26 -33.18 -3.39
N LEU A 672 -32.95 -33.23 -3.63
CA LEU A 672 -32.01 -34.04 -2.87
C LEU A 672 -32.05 -33.72 -1.36
N ILE A 673 -32.10 -32.43 -0.98
CA ILE A 673 -32.21 -32.00 0.42
C ILE A 673 -33.55 -32.46 1.02
N LYS A 674 -34.66 -32.32 0.29
CA LYS A 674 -35.97 -32.80 0.76
C LYS A 674 -36.01 -34.32 0.93
N ASP A 675 -35.41 -35.06 0.00
CA ASP A 675 -35.46 -36.52 -0.01
C ASP A 675 -34.50 -37.15 1.02
N ASN A 676 -33.42 -36.46 1.39
CA ASN A 676 -32.38 -36.96 2.31
C ASN A 676 -32.37 -36.31 3.69
N THR A 677 -33.31 -35.39 3.99
CA THR A 677 -33.46 -34.83 5.34
C THR A 677 -34.77 -35.23 5.98
N ILE A 678 -34.77 -35.37 7.32
CA ILE A 678 -35.97 -35.65 8.11
C ILE A 678 -36.83 -34.41 8.35
N LEU A 679 -36.52 -33.29 7.70
CA LEU A 679 -37.16 -31.99 7.90
C LEU A 679 -38.39 -31.90 6.99
N VAL A 680 -39.58 -31.85 7.60
CA VAL A 680 -40.87 -31.88 6.88
C VAL A 680 -41.21 -30.51 6.28
N ASP A 681 -40.88 -29.44 6.99
CA ASP A 681 -41.16 -28.06 6.57
C ASP A 681 -39.90 -27.21 6.67
N PHE A 682 -39.32 -26.81 5.53
CA PHE A 682 -38.26 -25.81 5.52
C PHE A 682 -38.30 -24.87 4.33
N VAL A 683 -37.87 -23.63 4.56
CA VAL A 683 -37.68 -22.61 3.50
C VAL A 683 -36.19 -22.49 3.24
N ILE A 684 -35.79 -22.67 1.98
CA ILE A 684 -34.41 -22.45 1.54
C ILE A 684 -34.33 -21.12 0.81
N ARG A 685 -33.44 -20.24 1.28
CA ARG A 685 -33.00 -19.07 0.53
C ARG A 685 -31.55 -19.25 0.14
N LYS A 686 -31.31 -19.27 -1.18
CA LYS A 686 -29.97 -19.22 -1.75
C LYS A 686 -29.49 -17.77 -1.76
N GLN A 687 -28.30 -17.52 -1.23
CA GLN A 687 -27.59 -16.26 -1.38
C GLN A 687 -26.22 -16.55 -1.96
N VAL A 688 -25.94 -16.01 -3.15
CA VAL A 688 -24.60 -16.10 -3.75
C VAL A 688 -23.70 -15.12 -2.98
N THR A 689 -22.70 -15.64 -2.28
CA THR A 689 -21.76 -14.85 -1.46
C THR A 689 -20.49 -14.53 -2.24
N SER A 690 -20.01 -15.46 -3.08
CA SER A 690 -18.85 -15.26 -3.96
C SER A 690 -18.96 -16.10 -5.25
N LEU A 691 -17.97 -15.97 -6.15
CA LEU A 691 -17.86 -16.80 -7.35
C LEU A 691 -17.67 -18.29 -7.03
N ASP A 692 -17.13 -18.61 -5.85
CA ASP A 692 -16.74 -19.98 -5.48
C ASP A 692 -17.56 -20.56 -4.33
N THR A 693 -18.35 -19.74 -3.63
CA THR A 693 -19.19 -20.17 -2.50
C THR A 693 -20.61 -19.65 -2.60
N CYS A 694 -21.52 -20.44 -2.03
CA CYS A 694 -22.91 -20.04 -1.87
C CYS A 694 -23.40 -20.35 -0.46
N LYS A 695 -24.13 -19.38 0.09
CA LYS A 695 -24.76 -19.44 1.39
C LYS A 695 -26.21 -19.92 1.26
N LEU A 696 -26.51 -21.04 1.90
CA LEU A 696 -27.85 -21.58 2.06
C LEU A 696 -28.40 -21.18 3.42
N ILE A 697 -29.51 -20.44 3.42
CA ILE A 697 -30.27 -20.13 4.63
C ILE A 697 -31.48 -21.06 4.67
N LEU A 698 -31.49 -21.97 5.64
CA LEU A 698 -32.52 -22.96 5.90
C LEU A 698 -33.31 -22.50 7.14
N TRP A 699 -34.60 -22.22 6.97
CA TRP A 699 -35.53 -22.07 8.11
C TRP A 699 -36.29 -23.36 8.29
N ILE A 700 -36.19 -23.96 9.47
CA ILE A 700 -36.70 -25.29 9.78
C ILE A 700 -37.91 -25.13 10.70
N GLY A 701 -39.07 -25.57 10.23
CA GLY A 701 -40.29 -25.55 11.02
C GLY A 701 -40.18 -26.44 12.26
N PRO A 702 -40.87 -26.10 13.37
CA PRO A 702 -40.88 -26.95 14.55
C PRO A 702 -41.41 -28.33 14.16
N ARG A 703 -40.68 -29.39 14.55
CA ARG A 703 -41.16 -30.76 14.32
C ARG A 703 -42.47 -30.94 15.10
N HIS A 704 -43.58 -31.07 14.38
CA HIS A 704 -44.82 -31.50 15.00
C HIS A 704 -44.60 -32.92 15.51
N ASN A 705 -44.59 -33.08 16.84
CA ASN A 705 -44.35 -34.35 17.54
C ASN A 705 -45.46 -35.42 17.32
N SER A 706 -46.30 -35.26 16.30
CA SER A 706 -47.38 -36.18 15.98
C SER A 706 -46.91 -37.31 15.05
N ASP A 707 -46.80 -38.50 15.64
CA ASP A 707 -46.96 -39.85 15.06
C ASP A 707 -45.93 -40.45 14.08
N LEU A 708 -44.90 -39.72 13.61
CA LEU A 708 -43.91 -40.30 12.67
C LEU A 708 -42.89 -41.27 13.30
N ALA A 709 -42.76 -41.31 14.63
CA ALA A 709 -41.85 -42.24 15.32
C ALA A 709 -42.33 -43.70 15.31
N ARG A 710 -43.61 -43.98 15.01
CA ARG A 710 -44.15 -45.35 14.98
C ARG A 710 -44.03 -46.04 13.62
N THR A 711 -43.90 -45.30 12.52
CA THR A 711 -43.95 -45.88 11.15
C THR A 711 -42.59 -46.35 10.61
N ARG A 712 -41.46 -45.97 11.23
CA ARG A 712 -40.11 -46.31 10.72
C ARG A 712 -39.43 -47.53 11.35
N LYS A 713 -40.08 -48.25 12.25
CA LYS A 713 -39.57 -49.53 12.81
C LYS A 713 -39.83 -50.77 11.95
N ARG A 714 -40.37 -50.65 10.73
CA ARG A 714 -40.83 -51.82 9.93
C ARG A 714 -40.21 -52.04 8.55
N THR A 715 -39.27 -51.22 8.07
CA THR A 715 -38.68 -51.45 6.74
C THR A 715 -37.20 -51.05 6.68
N THR A 716 -36.32 -51.90 7.21
CA THR A 716 -34.91 -51.99 6.76
C THR A 716 -34.47 -53.44 6.89
N SER A 717 -34.56 -54.21 5.80
CA SER A 717 -33.79 -55.43 5.57
C SER A 717 -32.35 -55.07 5.16
N PRO A 718 -31.35 -55.92 5.47
CA PRO A 718 -29.95 -55.56 5.27
C PRO A 718 -29.52 -55.80 3.82
N ILE A 719 -28.89 -54.81 3.21
CA ILE A 719 -28.03 -55.02 2.03
C ILE A 719 -26.61 -54.71 2.45
N THR A 720 -25.86 -55.79 2.58
CA THR A 720 -24.41 -55.87 2.66
C THR A 720 -23.78 -55.30 1.40
N ASN A 721 -22.75 -54.44 1.54
CA ASN A 721 -21.54 -54.61 0.75
C ASN A 721 -20.35 -53.93 1.44
N GLU A 722 -19.28 -54.72 1.51
CA GLU A 722 -18.02 -54.46 2.17
C GLU A 722 -17.20 -53.39 1.44
N SER A 723 -16.54 -52.53 2.21
CA SER A 723 -15.27 -51.91 1.84
C SER A 723 -14.50 -51.65 3.14
N LYS A 724 -13.79 -52.68 3.58
CA LYS A 724 -12.81 -52.64 4.67
C LYS A 724 -11.65 -51.74 4.22
N TYR A 725 -11.45 -50.61 4.90
CA TYR A 725 -10.20 -49.85 4.78
C TYR A 725 -9.12 -50.54 5.62
N ILE A 726 -8.07 -50.99 4.93
CA ILE A 726 -6.85 -51.55 5.48
C ILE A 726 -6.00 -50.37 5.99
N ILE A 727 -5.63 -50.43 7.28
CA ILE A 727 -4.65 -49.54 7.90
C ILE A 727 -3.26 -50.02 7.46
N PHE A 728 -2.50 -49.19 6.74
CA PHE A 728 -1.07 -49.39 6.53
C PHE A 728 -0.29 -48.62 7.60
N GLU A 729 0.38 -49.36 8.48
CA GLU A 729 1.52 -48.87 9.26
C GLU A 729 2.68 -48.57 8.29
N HIS A 730 3.17 -47.33 8.28
CA HIS A 730 4.41 -46.99 7.58
C HIS A 730 5.55 -46.88 8.58
N VAL A 731 6.51 -47.80 8.43
CA VAL A 731 7.82 -47.84 9.09
C VAL A 731 8.63 -46.61 8.70
N GLN A 732 9.18 -45.92 9.71
CA GLN A 732 10.17 -44.85 9.56
C GLN A 732 11.50 -45.39 8.99
N VAL A 733 12.00 -44.79 7.92
CA VAL A 733 13.44 -44.67 7.65
C VAL A 733 13.69 -43.32 6.98
N GLU A 734 14.28 -42.36 7.70
CA GLU A 734 14.99 -41.23 7.07
C GLU A 734 16.16 -40.77 7.96
N LYS A 735 17.40 -41.09 7.53
CA LYS A 735 18.62 -40.37 7.90
C LYS A 735 19.12 -39.70 6.61
N ARG A 736 18.95 -38.39 6.46
CA ARG A 736 19.27 -37.68 5.20
C ARG A 736 20.48 -36.74 5.23
N PHE A 737 21.20 -36.61 6.34
CA PHE A 737 22.44 -35.81 6.39
C PHE A 737 23.48 -36.41 7.34
N LYS A 738 24.76 -36.28 6.98
CA LYS A 738 25.89 -36.47 7.91
C LYS A 738 26.65 -35.15 8.02
N ILE A 739 26.77 -34.66 9.26
CA ILE A 739 27.53 -33.45 9.59
C ILE A 739 28.88 -33.90 10.14
N TYR A 740 29.96 -33.31 9.62
CA TYR A 740 31.32 -33.58 10.08
C TYR A 740 31.89 -32.29 10.67
N GLN A 741 32.16 -32.34 11.97
CA GLN A 741 32.70 -31.20 12.73
C GLN A 741 34.24 -31.32 12.79
N ASN A 742 34.95 -30.20 12.57
CA ASN A 742 36.40 -30.07 12.74
C ASN A 742 37.29 -31.06 11.96
N ALA A 743 36.81 -31.59 10.83
CA ALA A 743 37.62 -32.42 9.95
C ALA A 743 38.41 -31.55 8.94
N SER A 744 39.67 -31.88 8.69
CA SER A 744 40.40 -31.27 7.57
C SER A 744 39.78 -31.71 6.23
N TYR A 745 39.75 -30.81 5.25
CA TYR A 745 39.14 -31.06 3.94
C TYR A 745 39.65 -32.35 3.28
N GLU A 746 40.95 -32.64 3.38
CA GLU A 746 41.54 -33.87 2.82
C GLU A 746 41.08 -35.15 3.54
N SER A 747 40.91 -35.10 4.87
CA SER A 747 40.40 -36.23 5.67
C SER A 747 38.93 -36.52 5.35
N LEU A 748 38.15 -35.45 5.13
CA LEU A 748 36.75 -35.52 4.74
C LEU A 748 36.59 -36.17 3.36
N LEU A 749 37.38 -35.73 2.37
CA LEU A 749 37.35 -36.24 1.01
C LEU A 749 37.70 -37.74 0.97
N LYS A 750 38.67 -38.17 1.78
CA LYS A 750 39.05 -39.59 1.90
C LYS A 750 37.93 -40.43 2.52
N SER A 751 37.25 -39.91 3.55
CA SER A 751 36.14 -40.60 4.22
C SER A 751 34.89 -40.72 3.34
N VAL A 752 34.59 -39.69 2.54
CA VAL A 752 33.49 -39.70 1.56
C VAL A 752 33.77 -40.69 0.41
N LYS A 753 35.02 -40.73 -0.07
CA LYS A 753 35.47 -41.70 -1.09
C LYS A 753 35.25 -43.15 -0.65
N THR A 754 35.59 -43.47 0.60
CA THR A 754 35.43 -44.82 1.14
C THR A 754 33.96 -45.18 1.40
N ALA A 755 33.13 -44.20 1.78
CA ALA A 755 31.72 -44.45 2.14
C ALA A 755 30.76 -44.56 0.95
N TYR A 756 31.04 -43.88 -0.17
CA TYR A 756 30.08 -43.75 -1.28
C TYR A 756 30.62 -44.15 -2.67
N GLY A 757 31.90 -44.51 -2.81
CA GLY A 757 32.43 -45.10 -4.04
C GLY A 757 32.43 -44.20 -5.29
N LEU A 758 32.38 -42.88 -5.11
CA LEU A 758 32.33 -41.90 -6.21
C LEU A 758 33.74 -41.54 -6.75
N PRO A 759 33.90 -41.33 -8.07
CA PRO A 759 35.14 -40.79 -8.66
C PRO A 759 35.41 -39.35 -8.18
N ALA A 760 36.69 -38.94 -8.20
CA ALA A 760 37.20 -37.79 -7.44
C ALA A 760 36.66 -36.42 -7.89
N ASP A 761 35.90 -36.36 -8.99
CA ASP A 761 35.68 -35.14 -9.75
C ASP A 761 34.24 -34.59 -9.62
N GLU A 762 33.36 -35.27 -8.86
CA GLU A 762 31.91 -34.95 -8.80
C GLU A 762 31.34 -34.71 -7.39
N ALA A 763 32.16 -34.67 -6.34
CA ALA A 763 31.66 -34.49 -4.97
C ALA A 763 31.42 -33.01 -4.62
N ILE A 764 30.16 -32.63 -4.38
CA ILE A 764 29.77 -31.29 -3.89
C ILE A 764 29.87 -31.26 -2.36
N VAL A 765 30.72 -30.40 -1.81
CA VAL A 765 30.86 -30.18 -0.37
C VAL A 765 30.44 -28.74 -0.03
N LEU A 766 29.51 -28.59 0.91
CA LEU A 766 29.05 -27.30 1.41
C LEU A 766 29.75 -26.97 2.73
N PHE A 767 30.31 -25.76 2.83
CA PHE A 767 31.01 -25.28 4.02
C PHE A 767 30.21 -24.18 4.74
N HIS A 768 30.05 -24.31 6.05
CA HIS A 768 29.47 -23.26 6.90
C HIS A 768 30.58 -22.43 7.57
N PRO A 769 30.74 -21.15 7.22
CA PRO A 769 31.88 -20.36 7.68
C PRO A 769 31.87 -20.08 9.20
N ASP A 770 30.69 -19.93 9.81
CA ASP A 770 30.62 -19.59 11.24
C ASP A 770 30.79 -20.79 12.18
N THR A 771 30.52 -22.02 11.72
CA THR A 771 30.61 -23.23 12.56
C THR A 771 31.77 -24.14 12.16
N ASN A 772 32.45 -23.84 11.04
CA ASN A 772 33.55 -24.63 10.49
C ASN A 772 33.14 -26.07 10.12
N ASP A 773 31.85 -26.29 9.84
CA ASP A 773 31.29 -27.59 9.52
C ASP A 773 31.19 -27.82 8.00
N TYR A 774 31.33 -29.10 7.61
CA TYR A 774 31.13 -29.55 6.24
C TYR A 774 29.89 -30.44 6.12
N ILE A 775 29.04 -30.15 5.13
CA ILE A 775 27.84 -30.93 4.80
C ILE A 775 28.02 -31.56 3.42
N VAL A 776 27.76 -32.86 3.35
CA VAL A 776 27.77 -33.63 2.09
C VAL A 776 26.34 -34.16 1.86
N PRO A 777 25.60 -33.62 0.89
CA PRO A 777 24.30 -34.16 0.52
C PRO A 777 24.45 -35.53 -0.16
N SER A 778 23.51 -36.45 0.08
CA SER A 778 23.51 -37.78 -0.54
C SER A 778 23.14 -37.75 -2.03
N THR A 779 22.32 -36.78 -2.47
CA THR A 779 21.92 -36.62 -3.88
C THR A 779 21.72 -35.15 -4.26
N VAL A 780 21.80 -34.82 -5.55
CA VAL A 780 21.53 -33.46 -6.08
C VAL A 780 20.07 -33.04 -5.89
N GLN A 781 19.13 -33.99 -5.78
CA GLN A 781 17.71 -33.72 -5.51
C GLN A 781 17.47 -33.20 -4.08
N ASP A 782 18.32 -33.54 -3.13
CA ASP A 782 18.21 -33.07 -1.73
C ASP A 782 18.47 -31.56 -1.60
N LEU A 783 19.11 -30.93 -2.60
CA LEU A 783 19.33 -29.48 -2.67
C LEU A 783 18.10 -28.67 -3.14
N LEU A 784 17.10 -29.31 -3.75
CA LEU A 784 15.98 -28.63 -4.42
C LEU A 784 14.69 -28.53 -3.58
N ILE A 785 14.60 -29.22 -2.44
CA ILE A 785 13.34 -29.42 -1.70
C ILE A 785 13.07 -28.38 -0.60
N ASN A 786 14.04 -27.55 -0.20
CA ASN A 786 13.82 -26.55 0.86
C ASN A 786 14.01 -25.11 0.37
N THR A 787 12.90 -24.46 -0.01
CA THR A 787 12.84 -23.01 -0.19
C THR A 787 11.96 -22.41 0.90
N ASP A 788 12.50 -22.29 2.11
CA ASP A 788 11.95 -21.42 3.13
C ASP A 788 13.00 -20.40 3.59
N SER A 789 12.54 -19.17 3.80
CA SER A 789 13.36 -17.94 3.74
C SER A 789 14.31 -17.68 4.94
N SER A 790 14.72 -18.72 5.66
CA SER A 790 15.48 -18.61 6.92
C SER A 790 16.67 -19.56 7.01
N ILE A 791 17.57 -19.57 6.01
CA ILE A 791 18.81 -20.39 6.02
C ILE A 791 20.07 -19.49 5.96
N PRO A 792 21.11 -19.73 6.80
CA PRO A 792 22.38 -19.00 6.77
C PRO A 792 23.21 -19.29 5.50
N LYS A 793 24.16 -18.40 5.19
CA LYS A 793 24.94 -18.42 3.93
C LYS A 793 25.99 -19.55 3.93
N TYR A 794 25.85 -20.54 3.04
CA TYR A 794 26.87 -21.57 2.80
C TYR A 794 27.76 -21.23 1.59
N GLN A 795 29.02 -21.69 1.59
CA GLN A 795 29.96 -21.55 0.48
C GLN A 795 30.13 -22.88 -0.28
N LEU A 796 30.21 -22.80 -1.62
CA LEU A 796 30.48 -23.93 -2.51
C LEU A 796 31.97 -23.91 -2.91
N ILE A 797 32.65 -25.05 -2.74
CA ILE A 797 34.06 -25.21 -3.14
C ILE A 797 34.10 -26.18 -4.33
N THR A 798 34.63 -25.72 -5.47
CA THR A 798 34.95 -26.57 -6.63
C THR A 798 36.42 -26.41 -6.98
N ARG A 799 37.09 -27.50 -7.37
CA ARG A 799 38.49 -27.47 -7.81
C ARG A 799 38.53 -27.10 -9.29
N ASP A 800 39.26 -26.05 -9.66
CA ASP A 800 39.48 -25.68 -11.06
C ASP A 800 40.83 -26.20 -11.54
N GLU A 801 40.85 -26.86 -12.70
CA GLU A 801 42.05 -27.39 -13.35
C GLU A 801 42.61 -26.37 -14.32
N SER A 802 43.25 -25.33 -13.79
CA SER A 802 44.24 -24.58 -14.56
C SER A 802 45.39 -24.19 -13.64
N GLY A 803 46.48 -24.94 -13.75
CA GLY A 803 47.71 -24.62 -13.06
C GLY A 803 48.31 -23.33 -13.63
N ALA A 804 48.23 -22.24 -12.87
CA ALA A 804 49.26 -21.21 -12.78
C ALA A 804 48.89 -20.17 -11.70
N ASP A 805 49.78 -20.08 -10.72
CA ASP A 805 50.01 -18.97 -9.78
C ASP A 805 48.95 -18.52 -8.75
N LYS A 806 49.53 -18.15 -7.60
CA LYS A 806 48.92 -17.83 -6.32
C LYS A 806 48.18 -16.49 -6.41
N ASP A 807 46.86 -16.55 -6.38
CA ASP A 807 45.96 -15.71 -5.55
C ASP A 807 44.51 -16.08 -5.90
N GLY A 808 43.91 -16.93 -5.07
CA GLY A 808 42.57 -17.50 -5.32
C GLY A 808 41.45 -16.51 -5.08
N TRP A 809 40.66 -16.23 -6.12
CA TRP A 809 39.45 -15.41 -6.04
C TRP A 809 38.26 -16.24 -5.52
N PHE A 810 37.72 -15.88 -4.35
CA PHE A 810 36.45 -16.44 -3.85
C PHE A 810 35.26 -15.71 -4.49
N LYS A 811 34.36 -16.41 -5.19
CA LYS A 811 33.11 -15.83 -5.70
C LYS A 811 31.94 -16.07 -4.75
N TRP A 812 31.32 -14.98 -4.31
CA TRP A 812 30.10 -15.00 -3.50
C TRP A 812 28.86 -15.14 -4.38
N PHE A 813 28.02 -16.15 -4.13
CA PHE A 813 26.72 -16.28 -4.80
C PHE A 813 25.57 -16.07 -3.80
N LYS A 814 24.57 -15.28 -4.18
CA LYS A 814 23.25 -15.28 -3.50
C LYS A 814 22.51 -16.56 -3.87
N ALA A 815 21.93 -17.26 -2.89
CA ALA A 815 21.26 -18.56 -3.07
C ALA A 815 20.20 -18.56 -4.20
N SER A 816 19.54 -17.43 -4.42
CA SER A 816 18.55 -17.27 -5.50
C SER A 816 19.13 -17.38 -6.93
N TYR A 817 20.42 -17.08 -7.12
CA TYR A 817 21.09 -17.22 -8.41
C TYR A 817 21.59 -18.65 -8.66
N PHE A 818 21.93 -19.38 -7.60
CA PHE A 818 22.41 -20.76 -7.67
C PHE A 818 21.33 -21.75 -8.12
N VAL A 819 20.10 -21.61 -7.62
CA VAL A 819 18.95 -22.43 -8.07
C VAL A 819 18.59 -22.19 -9.54
N LYS A 820 18.82 -20.97 -10.06
CA LYS A 820 18.63 -20.66 -11.48
C LYS A 820 19.71 -21.26 -12.39
N PHE A 821 20.92 -21.46 -11.87
CA PHE A 821 22.03 -22.08 -12.60
C PHE A 821 21.86 -23.60 -12.69
N LEU A 822 21.40 -24.27 -11.62
CA LEU A 822 21.12 -25.71 -11.60
C LEU A 822 19.82 -26.13 -12.32
N ARG A 823 18.87 -25.22 -12.51
CA ARG A 823 17.65 -25.46 -13.30
C ARG A 823 17.85 -25.32 -14.82
N LYS A 824 18.99 -24.77 -15.24
CA LYS A 824 19.42 -24.68 -16.64
C LYS A 824 20.31 -25.88 -16.94
#